data_AF-A0A9W8DRR2-F1
#
_entry.id   AF-A0A9W8DRR2-F1
#
_cell.length_a   1.000
_cell.length_b   1.000
_cell.length_c   1.000
_cell.angle_alpha   90.00
_cell.angle_beta   90.00
_cell.angle_gamma   90.00
#
_symmetry.space_group_name_H-M   'P 1'
#
loop_
_entity.id
_entity.type
_entity.pdbx_description
1 polymer ?
#
loop_
_entity_poly.entity_id
_entity_poly.type
_entity_poly.pdbx_seq_one_letter_code
_entity_poly.pdbx_strand_id
1 'polypeptide(L)'
;MSNLDTNINSGLGAQKQQQQRQDTPKENSTATTDKNKGTLRKTSSGLASTPQPAAVQENSSANTMAKLNNNVNEIRQTLNMGTESGLRQREISPPMPGMTRRRDKAKSMKPPQEVGAGPFRFRLYQLLYPVFGPLFVYLIYDISSGRKIDISDSQWHTFRSGLFSFFLAMLSFVVLNWIYKNYVLLRLFPRNTNNGFQLTRGFFAQFYFIAAFSVVFLFVITGASIIFIAIFTGINYILAKAFAGKSYGPVIWWVFTMGMLFCNEEFGGYSFASISSSLEWLDHHRGLIRWHVTYNITMLRMISFDMDYHWRIKQEEIRDSDFLDETAEASPKTDKDRIEISAMRDDYSFCNYWAYLYYPPLYLAGPIISFNDFISQARHGTQSSSKTPITPKSTLIYGTRLLFAIFVMELMLHMIHPVAMSTKGVWNDYSMLEIMTIGYIYLTFIWLKLCIIWRFSRFWAMADGVETIENMRRCMSNNYSLQLFWRDWHCSYNRWLVRYIYIPVGGSKTQPWNLFLIFTFVALWHDISSRLLMWAWLIAFLFVPEGAARYIFDRPKWRKWRWFRLLCAFGGGVNIFGMMAANLVGFAVGVDGIKEMSSQILSWTGILTLLLILVVFVIHTLTMFDVRGAEYYKEYMSNQTKLSPPLQPSIHMRTLSTSQTHPDLDSGHPDDNNSQQNANQQVNGVLSGNTSNNN
;
A
#
# COMPACT_ATOMS: atom_id res chain seq x y z
N MET A 1 -8.28 -5.15 23.24
CA MET A 1 -9.51 -5.29 22.45
C MET A 1 -9.64 -6.74 22.01
N SER A 2 -10.53 -7.46 22.68
CA SER A 2 -11.05 -8.78 22.30
C SER A 2 -12.52 -8.72 22.68
N ASN A 3 -13.42 -9.17 21.80
CA ASN A 3 -14.87 -8.95 21.77
C ASN A 3 -15.29 -7.86 20.76
N LEU A 4 -15.27 -8.24 19.47
CA LEU A 4 -16.16 -7.71 18.43
C LEU A 4 -16.28 -8.63 17.19
N ASP A 5 -15.80 -9.88 17.27
CA ASP A 5 -15.78 -10.87 16.16
C ASP A 5 -16.50 -12.18 16.54
N THR A 6 -17.72 -12.09 17.07
CA THR A 6 -18.65 -13.24 17.20
C THR A 6 -20.09 -12.78 17.03
N ASN A 7 -20.55 -12.63 15.78
CA ASN A 7 -21.95 -12.76 15.37
C ASN A 7 -22.11 -12.79 13.84
N ILE A 8 -21.58 -13.83 13.21
CA ILE A 8 -22.00 -14.29 11.87
C ILE A 8 -22.07 -15.82 11.91
N ASN A 9 -23.16 -16.36 12.46
CA ASN A 9 -23.65 -17.74 12.27
C ASN A 9 -24.94 -17.99 13.09
N SER A 10 -26.05 -17.39 12.66
CA SER A 10 -27.39 -17.71 13.18
C SER A 10 -28.46 -17.38 12.13
N GLY A 11 -28.69 -18.30 11.20
CA GLY A 11 -29.67 -18.07 10.13
C GLY A 11 -29.51 -18.92 8.87
N LEU A 12 -29.31 -20.24 9.01
CA LEU A 12 -29.52 -21.28 7.97
C LEU A 12 -29.15 -22.64 8.61
N GLY A 13 -30.11 -23.29 9.26
CA GLY A 13 -29.84 -24.45 10.11
C GLY A 13 -31.08 -25.14 10.68
N ALA A 14 -32.16 -25.18 9.91
CA ALA A 14 -33.36 -25.94 10.24
C ALA A 14 -33.87 -26.66 8.98
N GLN A 15 -34.44 -27.86 9.16
CA GLN A 15 -34.99 -28.75 8.13
C GLN A 15 -33.99 -29.38 7.14
N LYS A 16 -33.41 -30.53 7.54
CA LYS A 16 -33.67 -31.85 6.91
C LYS A 16 -32.81 -32.96 7.54
N GLN A 17 -33.36 -33.63 8.55
CA GLN A 17 -32.96 -34.99 8.94
C GLN A 17 -34.19 -35.78 9.38
N GLN A 18 -34.73 -36.59 8.47
CA GLN A 18 -35.58 -37.76 8.78
C GLN A 18 -35.77 -38.58 7.50
N GLN A 19 -34.95 -39.63 7.31
CA GLN A 19 -35.41 -41.01 7.04
C GLN A 19 -34.26 -41.99 6.70
N GLN A 20 -34.19 -43.06 7.52
CA GLN A 20 -33.94 -44.48 7.19
C GLN A 20 -32.65 -44.94 6.46
N ARG A 21 -31.72 -45.46 7.27
CA ARG A 21 -31.32 -46.90 7.41
C ARG A 21 -31.13 -47.83 6.19
N GLN A 22 -30.12 -48.72 6.35
CA GLN A 22 -29.89 -50.04 5.71
C GLN A 22 -29.40 -50.05 4.23
N ASP A 23 -28.49 -50.94 3.78
CA ASP A 23 -27.74 -52.04 4.40
C ASP A 23 -26.33 -52.24 3.74
N THR A 24 -25.51 -53.17 4.25
CA THR A 24 -24.20 -53.65 3.68
C THR A 24 -24.42 -55.08 3.08
N PRO A 25 -23.48 -55.85 2.46
CA PRO A 25 -22.00 -55.73 2.39
C PRO A 25 -21.26 -56.14 1.07
N LYS A 26 -19.92 -55.99 1.10
CA LYS A 26 -18.82 -56.79 0.48
C LYS A 26 -19.08 -57.70 -0.74
N GLU A 27 -18.12 -57.70 -1.68
CA GLU A 27 -17.24 -58.89 -1.90
C GLU A 27 -15.96 -58.59 -2.71
N ASN A 28 -15.01 -59.53 -2.70
CA ASN A 28 -13.65 -59.36 -3.24
C ASN A 28 -13.09 -60.69 -3.79
N SER A 29 -12.50 -60.66 -4.99
CA SER A 29 -11.64 -61.69 -5.60
C SER A 29 -12.17 -63.13 -5.85
N THR A 30 -11.93 -63.64 -7.05
CA THR A 30 -11.46 -65.04 -7.22
C THR A 30 -10.65 -65.16 -8.50
N ALA A 31 -9.60 -65.98 -8.49
CA ALA A 31 -8.75 -66.26 -9.63
C ALA A 31 -9.04 -67.66 -10.19
N THR A 32 -8.84 -67.86 -11.49
CA THR A 32 -8.71 -69.20 -12.07
C THR A 32 -7.50 -69.26 -12.99
N THR A 33 -6.70 -70.30 -12.76
CA THR A 33 -5.47 -70.64 -13.48
C THR A 33 -5.82 -71.45 -14.73
N ASP A 34 -5.06 -71.31 -15.81
CA ASP A 34 -4.85 -72.46 -16.69
C ASP A 34 -3.46 -72.46 -17.33
N LYS A 35 -2.96 -73.65 -17.68
CA LYS A 35 -1.62 -73.93 -18.18
C LYS A 35 -1.66 -74.22 -19.68
N ASN A 36 -0.70 -73.67 -20.45
CA ASN A 36 -0.05 -74.50 -21.47
C ASN A 36 1.34 -74.03 -21.90
N LYS A 37 2.12 -74.97 -22.44
CA LYS A 37 3.53 -74.81 -22.85
C LYS A 37 3.64 -74.33 -24.31
N GLY A 38 4.72 -73.61 -24.65
CA GLY A 38 5.26 -73.64 -26.02
C GLY A 38 5.95 -72.39 -26.57
N THR A 39 7.30 -72.38 -26.53
CA THR A 39 8.16 -72.01 -27.68
C THR A 39 8.34 -70.53 -28.10
N LEU A 40 9.55 -70.00 -27.84
CA LEU A 40 10.35 -69.00 -28.60
C LEU A 40 9.73 -67.65 -29.03
N ARG A 41 10.18 -66.53 -28.43
CA ARG A 41 11.27 -65.67 -28.97
C ARG A 41 11.64 -64.44 -28.11
N LYS A 42 12.96 -64.25 -27.94
CA LYS A 42 13.76 -63.00 -27.92
C LYS A 42 13.42 -61.80 -26.99
N THR A 43 14.48 -61.45 -26.24
CA THR A 43 15.01 -60.09 -25.91
C THR A 43 14.24 -59.15 -24.98
N SER A 44 14.64 -59.10 -23.71
CA SER A 44 15.21 -57.90 -23.05
C SER A 44 15.78 -58.19 -21.65
N SER A 45 16.70 -57.33 -21.20
CA SER A 45 17.14 -57.06 -19.80
C SER A 45 17.37 -58.23 -18.83
N GLY A 46 18.65 -58.52 -18.55
CA GLY A 46 19.10 -59.18 -17.31
C GLY A 46 19.71 -58.15 -16.36
N LEU A 47 19.35 -58.21 -15.07
CA LEU A 47 19.82 -57.28 -14.04
C LEU A 47 21.18 -57.74 -13.44
N ALA A 48 21.92 -56.76 -12.95
CA ALA A 48 23.19 -56.80 -12.22
C ALA A 48 23.63 -58.08 -11.46
N SER A 49 24.93 -58.38 -11.53
CA SER A 49 25.80 -58.48 -10.34
C SER A 49 27.29 -58.43 -10.71
N THR A 50 28.07 -57.66 -9.92
CA THR A 50 29.53 -57.71 -9.61
C THR A 50 30.54 -58.38 -10.58
N PRO A 51 31.72 -57.78 -10.84
CA PRO A 51 32.72 -57.59 -9.75
C PRO A 51 33.66 -56.36 -9.83
N GLN A 52 34.48 -56.18 -8.79
CA GLN A 52 35.75 -55.41 -8.75
C GLN A 52 36.95 -56.37 -9.03
N PRO A 53 38.22 -55.89 -9.16
CA PRO A 53 38.70 -54.59 -9.65
C PRO A 53 39.90 -54.72 -10.64
N ALA A 54 40.10 -53.74 -11.55
CA ALA A 54 41.39 -53.48 -12.21
C ALA A 54 41.47 -52.04 -12.76
N ALA A 55 42.68 -51.52 -12.95
CA ALA A 55 42.95 -50.09 -13.15
C ALA A 55 43.16 -49.66 -14.62
N VAL A 56 43.46 -48.36 -14.82
CA VAL A 56 43.86 -47.67 -16.07
C VAL A 56 42.63 -47.36 -16.97
N GLN A 57 42.37 -46.13 -17.47
CA GLN A 57 43.26 -45.01 -17.78
C GLN A 57 42.56 -43.64 -17.62
N GLU A 58 43.16 -42.67 -16.91
CA GLU A 58 42.74 -41.26 -16.98
C GLU A 58 43.28 -40.62 -18.26
N ASN A 59 42.41 -40.11 -19.15
CA ASN A 59 42.80 -39.10 -20.16
C ASN A 59 41.65 -38.36 -20.90
N SER A 60 40.41 -38.37 -20.37
CA SER A 60 39.26 -37.72 -21.03
C SER A 60 38.75 -36.43 -20.37
N SER A 61 39.13 -36.16 -19.11
CA SER A 61 38.54 -35.05 -18.33
C SER A 61 39.29 -33.72 -18.46
N ALA A 62 40.62 -33.77 -18.63
CA ALA A 62 41.47 -32.58 -18.73
C ALA A 62 41.17 -31.74 -19.98
N ASN A 63 41.01 -32.37 -21.15
CA ASN A 63 40.67 -31.69 -22.41
C ASN A 63 39.29 -31.03 -22.40
N THR A 64 38.35 -31.55 -21.60
CA THR A 64 37.00 -30.99 -21.47
C THR A 64 37.01 -29.77 -20.54
N MET A 65 37.74 -29.82 -19.42
CA MET A 65 37.95 -28.65 -18.54
C MET A 65 38.75 -27.53 -19.21
N ALA A 66 39.75 -27.86 -20.04
CA ALA A 66 40.51 -26.87 -20.80
C ALA A 66 39.62 -26.14 -21.84
N LYS A 67 38.75 -26.87 -22.55
CA LYS A 67 37.75 -26.25 -23.46
C LYS A 67 36.72 -25.41 -22.71
N LEU A 68 36.27 -25.84 -21.53
CA LEU A 68 35.33 -25.07 -20.73
C LEU A 68 35.95 -23.73 -20.24
N ASN A 69 37.19 -23.76 -19.76
CA ASN A 69 37.90 -22.55 -19.32
C ASN A 69 38.22 -21.58 -20.47
N ASN A 70 38.54 -22.08 -21.67
CA ASN A 70 38.75 -21.21 -22.82
C ASN A 70 37.45 -20.51 -23.25
N ASN A 71 36.32 -21.23 -23.30
CA ASN A 71 35.02 -20.62 -23.60
C ASN A 71 34.59 -19.60 -22.52
N VAL A 72 34.88 -19.85 -21.24
CA VAL A 72 34.60 -18.89 -20.15
C VAL A 72 35.49 -17.63 -20.24
N ASN A 73 36.72 -17.75 -20.74
CA ASN A 73 37.61 -16.63 -20.96
C ASN A 73 37.25 -15.83 -22.23
N GLU A 74 36.81 -16.47 -23.32
CA GLU A 74 36.22 -15.77 -24.46
C GLU A 74 34.95 -15.01 -24.06
N ILE A 75 34.02 -15.64 -23.32
CA ILE A 75 32.80 -14.97 -22.82
C ILE A 75 33.15 -13.76 -21.93
N ARG A 76 34.21 -13.84 -21.12
CA ARG A 76 34.72 -12.68 -20.35
C ARG A 76 35.33 -11.58 -21.23
N GLN A 77 36.00 -11.91 -22.33
CA GLN A 77 36.50 -10.90 -23.27
C GLN A 77 35.36 -10.23 -24.04
N THR A 78 34.34 -10.97 -24.46
CA THR A 78 33.15 -10.39 -25.14
C THR A 78 32.32 -9.52 -24.19
N LEU A 79 32.19 -9.91 -22.91
CA LEU A 79 31.52 -9.08 -21.89
C LEU A 79 32.30 -7.79 -21.57
N ASN A 80 33.64 -7.83 -21.55
CA ASN A 80 34.45 -6.63 -21.33
C ASN A 80 34.42 -5.65 -22.53
N MET A 81 34.19 -6.12 -23.76
CA MET A 81 33.99 -5.24 -24.92
C MET A 81 32.58 -4.60 -24.96
N GLY A 82 31.62 -5.10 -24.17
CA GLY A 82 30.29 -4.48 -24.03
C GLY A 82 30.23 -3.31 -23.04
N THR A 83 31.29 -3.07 -22.26
CA THR A 83 31.30 -2.11 -21.14
C THR A 83 32.11 -0.82 -21.37
N GLU A 84 32.81 -0.67 -22.50
CA GLU A 84 33.61 0.54 -22.80
C GLU A 84 32.87 1.63 -23.62
N SER A 85 31.61 1.42 -24.01
CA SER A 85 30.83 2.41 -24.76
C SER A 85 30.07 3.44 -23.90
N GLY A 86 30.38 3.54 -22.60
CA GLY A 86 29.68 4.42 -21.64
C GLY A 86 30.48 5.62 -21.09
N LEU A 87 31.80 5.67 -21.30
CA LEU A 87 32.68 6.68 -20.68
C LEU A 87 33.64 7.33 -21.69
N ARG A 88 33.12 8.07 -22.67
CA ARG A 88 33.93 9.07 -23.38
C ARG A 88 33.98 10.38 -22.58
N GLN A 89 35.08 10.56 -21.83
CA GLN A 89 35.54 11.90 -21.50
C GLN A 89 35.76 12.68 -22.79
N ARG A 90 35.42 13.98 -22.79
CA ARG A 90 35.81 14.87 -23.90
C ARG A 90 37.30 15.16 -23.78
N GLU A 91 38.11 14.45 -24.55
CA GLU A 91 39.48 14.89 -24.80
C GLU A 91 39.44 16.24 -25.54
N ILE A 92 40.27 17.17 -25.06
CA ILE A 92 40.39 18.52 -25.60
C ILE A 92 41.51 18.49 -26.63
N SER A 93 41.19 18.83 -27.88
CA SER A 93 42.17 18.95 -28.95
C SER A 93 43.30 19.94 -28.60
N PRO A 94 44.54 19.71 -29.06
CA PRO A 94 45.67 20.57 -28.71
C PRO A 94 45.50 22.00 -29.26
N PRO A 95 45.99 23.03 -28.55
CA PRO A 95 45.85 24.42 -28.96
C PRO A 95 46.78 24.75 -30.14
N MET A 96 46.24 25.50 -31.11
CA MET A 96 47.04 26.13 -32.18
C MET A 96 48.07 27.12 -31.59
N PRO A 97 49.24 27.33 -32.23
CA PRO A 97 50.27 28.21 -31.71
C PRO A 97 49.87 29.68 -31.89
N GLY A 98 49.90 30.46 -30.79
CA GLY A 98 49.95 31.91 -30.84
C GLY A 98 48.77 32.66 -30.17
N MET A 99 48.82 32.81 -28.84
CA MET A 99 48.26 34.00 -28.15
C MET A 99 48.76 34.15 -26.70
N THR A 100 50.08 34.15 -26.49
CA THR A 100 50.72 34.44 -25.19
C THR A 100 50.72 35.95 -24.88
N ARG A 101 49.55 36.54 -24.54
CA ARG A 101 49.48 37.88 -23.92
C ARG A 101 48.11 38.23 -23.32
N ARG A 102 47.81 37.73 -22.10
CA ARG A 102 46.84 38.30 -21.12
C ARG A 102 46.70 37.38 -19.89
N ARG A 103 47.63 37.48 -18.92
CA ARG A 103 47.43 36.87 -17.57
C ARG A 103 47.55 37.86 -16.39
N ASP A 104 47.93 39.11 -16.65
CA ASP A 104 48.29 40.07 -15.58
C ASP A 104 47.28 41.22 -15.35
N LYS A 105 46.02 41.06 -15.77
CA LYS A 105 44.97 42.11 -15.59
C LYS A 105 43.68 41.65 -14.86
N ALA A 106 43.70 40.50 -14.18
CA ALA A 106 42.55 39.95 -13.45
C ALA A 106 42.64 40.11 -11.92
N LYS A 107 43.15 41.25 -11.42
CA LYS A 107 43.24 41.57 -9.98
C LYS A 107 42.54 42.88 -9.56
N SER A 108 41.66 43.42 -10.42
CA SER A 108 40.92 44.65 -10.12
C SER A 108 39.54 44.64 -10.80
N MET A 109 38.53 44.15 -10.10
CA MET A 109 37.12 44.40 -10.44
C MET A 109 36.27 44.29 -9.16
N LYS A 110 35.54 45.36 -8.83
CA LYS A 110 34.58 45.41 -7.70
C LYS A 110 33.29 44.65 -8.07
N PRO A 111 32.56 44.10 -7.09
CA PRO A 111 31.27 43.44 -7.34
C PRO A 111 30.18 44.44 -7.81
N PRO A 112 29.17 43.98 -8.57
CA PRO A 112 28.08 44.82 -9.06
C PRO A 112 27.05 45.16 -7.98
N GLN A 113 26.31 46.26 -8.17
CA GLN A 113 25.25 46.72 -7.27
C GLN A 113 23.98 45.86 -7.39
N GLU A 114 23.25 45.70 -6.28
CA GLU A 114 21.99 44.97 -6.22
C GLU A 114 20.84 45.74 -6.90
N VAL A 115 19.97 45.00 -7.61
CA VAL A 115 18.69 45.51 -8.13
C VAL A 115 17.58 45.07 -7.18
N GLY A 116 16.85 46.04 -6.61
CA GLY A 116 15.90 45.81 -5.53
C GLY A 116 14.68 44.95 -5.90
N ALA A 117 14.35 43.98 -5.04
CA ALA A 117 13.15 43.16 -5.16
C ALA A 117 11.91 43.87 -4.59
N GLY A 118 10.80 43.87 -5.35
CA GLY A 118 9.60 44.66 -5.04
C GLY A 118 8.80 44.24 -3.79
N PRO A 119 7.94 45.14 -3.27
CA PRO A 119 7.37 45.08 -1.92
C PRO A 119 6.39 43.93 -1.64
N PHE A 120 5.91 43.21 -2.67
CA PHE A 120 4.97 42.10 -2.48
C PHE A 120 5.64 40.85 -1.86
N ARG A 121 6.94 40.63 -2.13
CA ARG A 121 7.69 39.49 -1.55
C ARG A 121 7.92 39.62 -0.04
N PHE A 122 7.94 40.85 0.48
CA PHE A 122 8.32 41.13 1.86
C PHE A 122 7.20 40.82 2.88
N ARG A 123 5.93 40.98 2.50
CA ARG A 123 4.79 40.73 3.41
C ARG A 123 4.54 39.25 3.69
N LEU A 124 4.74 38.37 2.70
CA LEU A 124 4.63 36.92 2.92
C LEU A 124 5.78 36.38 3.79
N TYR A 125 6.97 36.95 3.61
CA TYR A 125 8.16 36.65 4.44
C TYR A 125 7.91 37.00 5.92
N GLN A 126 7.43 38.21 6.23
CA GLN A 126 7.15 38.63 7.61
C GLN A 126 6.10 37.77 8.32
N LEU A 127 5.12 37.20 7.60
CA LEU A 127 4.08 36.37 8.19
C LEU A 127 4.56 34.97 8.62
N LEU A 128 5.62 34.45 7.99
CA LEU A 128 6.14 33.08 8.18
C LEU A 128 7.47 33.04 8.96
N TYR A 129 8.19 34.16 9.00
CA TYR A 129 9.49 34.30 9.68
C TYR A 129 9.50 33.89 11.16
N PRO A 130 8.48 34.16 12.01
CA PRO A 130 8.54 33.80 13.43
C PRO A 130 8.50 32.28 13.69
N VAL A 131 8.00 31.48 12.74
CA VAL A 131 7.79 30.04 12.91
C VAL A 131 8.82 29.21 12.13
N PHE A 132 9.21 29.68 10.94
CA PHE A 132 10.13 28.96 10.05
C PHE A 132 11.36 29.75 9.63
N GLY A 133 11.48 31.03 10.01
CA GLY A 133 12.47 31.98 9.50
C GLY A 133 13.90 31.44 9.40
N PRO A 134 14.51 30.92 10.47
CA PRO A 134 15.89 30.40 10.42
C PRO A 134 16.08 29.27 9.39
N LEU A 135 15.12 28.34 9.31
CA LEU A 135 15.18 27.19 8.39
C LEU A 135 14.84 27.58 6.94
N PHE A 136 13.89 28.50 6.76
CA PHE A 136 13.50 29.00 5.44
C PHE A 136 14.59 29.88 4.84
N VAL A 137 15.29 30.66 5.67
CA VAL A 137 16.52 31.37 5.28
C VAL A 137 17.58 30.38 4.83
N TYR A 138 17.85 29.28 5.57
CA TYR A 138 18.78 28.25 5.09
C TYR A 138 18.38 27.65 3.73
N LEU A 139 17.10 27.31 3.52
CA LEU A 139 16.63 26.70 2.28
C LEU A 139 16.71 27.66 1.07
N ILE A 140 16.35 28.93 1.25
CA ILE A 140 16.45 29.96 0.20
C ILE A 140 17.90 30.36 -0.05
N TYR A 141 18.72 30.49 1.00
CA TYR A 141 20.13 30.80 0.90
C TYR A 141 20.89 29.67 0.19
N ASP A 142 20.47 28.42 0.30
CA ASP A 142 21.12 27.29 -0.38
C ASP A 142 20.90 27.27 -1.90
N ILE A 143 19.72 27.68 -2.38
CA ILE A 143 19.48 27.97 -3.81
C ILE A 143 20.49 28.99 -4.36
N SER A 144 21.07 29.83 -3.49
CA SER A 144 22.14 30.78 -3.83
C SER A 144 23.56 30.42 -3.36
N SER A 145 23.78 29.35 -2.58
CA SER A 145 25.09 29.08 -1.93
C SER A 145 25.65 27.66 -2.11
N GLY A 146 24.89 26.72 -2.69
CA GLY A 146 25.47 25.52 -3.29
C GLY A 146 25.99 24.45 -2.33
N ARG A 147 25.32 24.23 -1.19
CA ARG A 147 25.52 22.99 -0.42
C ARG A 147 25.02 21.81 -1.24
N LYS A 148 25.61 20.64 -0.96
CA LYS A 148 25.23 19.39 -1.62
C LYS A 148 23.97 18.84 -0.95
N ILE A 149 22.93 18.60 -1.74
CA ILE A 149 21.75 17.83 -1.37
C ILE A 149 21.99 16.35 -1.72
N ASP A 150 21.49 15.42 -0.89
CA ASP A 150 21.49 13.99 -1.25
C ASP A 150 20.46 13.69 -2.33
N ILE A 151 20.96 13.41 -3.53
CA ILE A 151 20.19 13.00 -4.72
C ILE A 151 20.49 11.55 -5.13
N SER A 152 21.07 10.75 -4.23
CA SER A 152 21.53 9.39 -4.53
C SER A 152 20.39 8.39 -4.76
N ASP A 153 19.18 8.69 -4.27
CA ASP A 153 17.97 7.91 -4.56
C ASP A 153 17.36 8.35 -5.90
N SER A 154 17.50 7.50 -6.92
CA SER A 154 17.05 7.77 -8.28
C SER A 154 15.54 8.04 -8.37
N GLN A 155 14.72 7.30 -7.61
CA GLN A 155 13.27 7.45 -7.60
C GLN A 155 12.84 8.81 -7.04
N TRP A 156 13.40 9.22 -5.91
CA TRP A 156 13.16 10.53 -5.32
C TRP A 156 13.69 11.65 -6.22
N HIS A 157 14.91 11.51 -6.76
CA HIS A 157 15.48 12.48 -7.67
C HIS A 157 14.58 12.73 -8.89
N THR A 158 14.12 11.67 -9.57
CA THR A 158 13.20 11.75 -10.71
C THR A 158 11.85 12.37 -10.34
N PHE A 159 11.27 11.98 -9.19
CA PHE A 159 10.02 12.59 -8.70
C PHE A 159 10.19 14.08 -8.41
N ARG A 160 11.27 14.46 -7.72
CA ARG A 160 11.60 15.85 -7.36
C ARG A 160 11.84 16.71 -8.59
N SER A 161 12.61 16.24 -9.58
CA SER A 161 12.83 16.96 -10.83
C SER A 161 11.56 17.10 -11.68
N GLY A 162 10.69 16.07 -11.66
CA GLY A 162 9.42 16.08 -12.38
C GLY A 162 8.26 16.78 -11.66
N LEU A 163 8.43 17.20 -10.40
CA LEU A 163 7.33 17.62 -9.52
C LEU A 163 6.49 18.77 -10.10
N PHE A 164 7.12 19.76 -10.73
CA PHE A 164 6.41 20.87 -11.37
C PHE A 164 5.58 20.41 -12.58
N SER A 165 6.12 19.54 -13.42
CA SER A 165 5.42 18.98 -14.57
C SER A 165 4.24 18.09 -14.15
N PHE A 166 4.42 17.27 -13.11
CA PHE A 166 3.31 16.50 -12.52
C PHE A 166 2.25 17.41 -11.90
N PHE A 167 2.65 18.47 -11.19
CA PHE A 167 1.72 19.46 -10.63
C PHE A 167 0.88 20.10 -11.74
N LEU A 168 1.51 20.56 -12.83
CA LEU A 168 0.81 21.21 -13.93
C LEU A 168 -0.13 20.23 -14.68
N ALA A 169 0.32 19.00 -14.92
CA ALA A 169 -0.50 17.97 -15.55
C ALA A 169 -1.75 17.65 -14.70
N MET A 170 -1.59 17.44 -13.39
CA MET A 170 -2.71 17.15 -12.49
C MET A 170 -3.63 18.35 -12.29
N LEU A 171 -3.08 19.57 -12.22
CA LEU A 171 -3.88 20.80 -12.20
C LEU A 171 -4.73 20.92 -13.47
N SER A 172 -4.14 20.66 -14.64
CA SER A 172 -4.87 20.69 -15.91
C SER A 172 -6.00 19.65 -15.94
N PHE A 173 -5.76 18.44 -15.44
CA PHE A 173 -6.78 17.40 -15.31
C PHE A 173 -7.95 17.86 -14.43
N VAL A 174 -7.68 18.32 -13.21
CA VAL A 174 -8.72 18.72 -12.25
C VAL A 174 -9.50 19.93 -12.77
N VAL A 175 -8.84 20.94 -13.32
CA VAL A 175 -9.50 22.13 -13.87
C VAL A 175 -10.36 21.78 -15.08
N LEU A 176 -9.84 20.97 -16.03
CA LEU A 176 -10.61 20.57 -17.21
C LEU A 176 -11.77 19.64 -16.85
N ASN A 177 -11.60 18.70 -15.90
CA ASN A 177 -12.70 17.87 -15.42
C ASN A 177 -13.75 18.70 -14.70
N TRP A 178 -13.34 19.68 -13.89
CA TRP A 178 -14.26 20.61 -13.24
C TRP A 178 -15.03 21.46 -14.26
N ILE A 179 -14.38 21.99 -15.31
CA ILE A 179 -15.05 22.71 -16.40
C ILE A 179 -16.03 21.78 -17.11
N TYR A 180 -15.62 20.55 -17.44
CA TYR A 180 -16.47 19.56 -18.10
C TYR A 180 -17.71 19.24 -17.26
N LYS A 181 -17.53 18.92 -15.97
CA LYS A 181 -18.60 18.65 -14.99
C LYS A 181 -19.59 19.82 -14.85
N ASN A 182 -19.11 21.07 -14.80
CA ASN A 182 -19.98 22.23 -14.49
C ASN A 182 -20.54 22.96 -15.72
N TYR A 183 -19.91 22.87 -16.89
CA TYR A 183 -20.33 23.61 -18.09
C TYR A 183 -20.75 22.72 -19.26
N VAL A 184 -20.20 21.51 -19.40
CA VAL A 184 -20.56 20.58 -20.49
C VAL A 184 -21.68 19.65 -20.03
N LEU A 185 -21.49 18.94 -18.91
CA LEU A 185 -22.48 17.98 -18.41
C LEU A 185 -23.79 18.66 -18.03
N LEU A 186 -23.76 19.78 -17.30
CA LEU A 186 -24.98 20.50 -16.92
C LEU A 186 -25.73 21.15 -18.10
N ARG A 187 -25.08 21.34 -19.26
CA ARG A 187 -25.74 21.81 -20.49
C ARG A 187 -26.37 20.66 -21.28
N LEU A 188 -25.69 19.51 -21.37
CA LEU A 188 -26.19 18.33 -22.08
C LEU A 188 -27.25 17.57 -21.27
N PHE A 189 -27.14 17.59 -19.94
CA PHE A 189 -28.06 16.95 -19.00
C PHE A 189 -28.41 17.94 -17.88
N PRO A 190 -29.36 18.86 -18.11
CA PRO A 190 -29.82 19.80 -17.10
C PRO A 190 -30.35 19.06 -15.86
N ARG A 191 -30.10 19.62 -14.67
CA ARG A 191 -30.56 19.06 -13.39
C ARG A 191 -32.08 19.20 -13.24
N ASN A 192 -32.86 18.32 -13.88
CA ASN A 192 -34.29 18.20 -13.63
C ASN A 192 -34.52 17.31 -12.41
N THR A 193 -35.13 17.86 -11.35
CA THR A 193 -35.03 17.34 -9.97
C THR A 193 -35.76 16.02 -9.70
N ASN A 194 -36.56 15.51 -10.64
CA ASN A 194 -37.53 14.44 -10.36
C ASN A 194 -37.20 13.09 -11.01
N ASN A 195 -36.16 12.98 -11.87
CA ASN A 195 -35.86 11.76 -12.62
C ASN A 195 -34.44 11.23 -12.36
N GLY A 196 -34.30 10.13 -11.60
CA GLY A 196 -33.01 9.44 -11.37
C GLY A 196 -32.30 9.02 -12.68
N PHE A 197 -33.09 8.76 -13.72
CA PHE A 197 -32.60 8.48 -15.08
C PHE A 197 -31.69 9.58 -15.66
N GLN A 198 -31.89 10.87 -15.31
CA GLN A 198 -31.02 11.95 -15.80
C GLN A 198 -29.71 12.07 -15.00
N LEU A 199 -29.73 11.75 -13.70
CA LEU A 199 -28.52 11.65 -12.88
C LEU A 199 -27.56 10.59 -13.46
N THR A 200 -28.14 9.47 -13.91
CA THR A 200 -27.43 8.33 -14.52
C THR A 200 -26.75 8.69 -15.86
N ARG A 201 -27.30 9.61 -16.66
CA ARG A 201 -26.67 10.05 -17.92
C ARG A 201 -25.49 11.02 -17.71
N GLY A 202 -25.58 11.91 -16.72
CA GLY A 202 -24.44 12.76 -16.33
C GLY A 202 -23.26 11.93 -15.81
N PHE A 203 -23.55 10.84 -15.10
CA PHE A 203 -22.56 9.89 -14.57
C PHE A 203 -21.69 9.24 -15.67
N PHE A 204 -22.28 8.60 -16.69
CA PHE A 204 -21.49 7.98 -17.78
C PHE A 204 -20.64 9.01 -18.53
N ALA A 205 -21.14 10.24 -18.66
CA ALA A 205 -20.44 11.28 -19.39
C ALA A 205 -19.12 11.72 -18.72
N GLN A 206 -19.03 11.69 -17.38
CA GLN A 206 -17.76 11.90 -16.67
C GLN A 206 -16.67 10.90 -17.10
N PHE A 207 -17.01 9.62 -17.31
CA PHE A 207 -16.04 8.60 -17.72
C PHE A 207 -15.51 8.82 -19.14
N TYR A 208 -16.31 9.34 -20.07
CA TYR A 208 -15.81 9.71 -21.41
C TYR A 208 -14.74 10.81 -21.34
N PHE A 209 -14.89 11.82 -20.47
CA PHE A 209 -13.84 12.81 -20.27
C PHE A 209 -12.56 12.19 -19.69
N ILE A 210 -12.68 11.37 -18.63
CA ILE A 210 -11.52 10.72 -18.00
C ILE A 210 -10.82 9.79 -19.00
N ALA A 211 -11.57 9.01 -19.79
CA ALA A 211 -11.04 8.14 -20.82
C ALA A 211 -10.30 8.97 -21.90
N ALA A 212 -10.93 9.98 -22.48
CA ALA A 212 -10.31 10.83 -23.50
C ALA A 212 -9.05 11.55 -22.99
N PHE A 213 -9.10 12.14 -21.80
CA PHE A 213 -7.93 12.77 -21.18
C PHE A 213 -6.82 11.74 -20.92
N SER A 214 -7.16 10.54 -20.42
CA SER A 214 -6.17 9.51 -20.12
C SER A 214 -5.43 9.01 -21.36
N VAL A 215 -6.06 8.99 -22.55
CA VAL A 215 -5.37 8.68 -23.82
C VAL A 215 -4.30 9.73 -24.12
N VAL A 216 -4.61 11.01 -24.01
CA VAL A 216 -3.64 12.11 -24.23
C VAL A 216 -2.53 12.06 -23.18
N PHE A 217 -2.88 11.86 -21.92
CA PHE A 217 -1.95 11.74 -20.79
C PHE A 217 -0.99 10.55 -20.95
N LEU A 218 -1.49 9.37 -21.33
CA LEU A 218 -0.68 8.19 -21.63
C LEU A 218 0.21 8.41 -22.86
N PHE A 219 -0.26 9.10 -23.89
CA PHE A 219 0.56 9.41 -25.06
C PHE A 219 1.72 10.34 -24.69
N VAL A 220 1.50 11.37 -23.87
CA VAL A 220 2.58 12.24 -23.35
C VAL A 220 3.58 11.47 -22.47
N ILE A 221 3.10 10.57 -21.61
CA ILE A 221 3.95 9.85 -20.66
C ILE A 221 4.68 8.66 -21.31
N THR A 222 4.07 7.96 -22.25
CA THR A 222 4.59 6.67 -22.78
C THR A 222 4.88 6.69 -24.28
N GLY A 223 4.43 7.73 -25.00
CA GLY A 223 4.61 7.88 -26.45
C GLY A 223 3.81 6.84 -27.24
N ALA A 224 4.40 6.36 -28.33
CA ALA A 224 3.85 5.28 -29.15
C ALA A 224 3.55 3.99 -28.35
N SER A 225 4.19 3.79 -27.19
CA SER A 225 3.95 2.64 -26.32
C SER A 225 2.51 2.48 -25.85
N ILE A 226 1.68 3.53 -25.95
CA ILE A 226 0.24 3.46 -25.69
C ILE A 226 -0.47 2.36 -26.51
N ILE A 227 0.06 1.99 -27.68
CA ILE A 227 -0.47 0.89 -28.51
C ILE A 227 -0.36 -0.45 -27.75
N PHE A 228 0.78 -0.74 -27.14
CA PHE A 228 0.97 -1.93 -26.30
C PHE A 228 0.03 -1.94 -25.10
N ILE A 229 -0.05 -0.80 -24.40
CA ILE A 229 -0.96 -0.60 -23.27
C ILE A 229 -2.40 -0.92 -23.69
N ALA A 230 -2.84 -0.39 -24.84
CA ALA A 230 -4.19 -0.61 -25.35
C ALA A 230 -4.47 -2.06 -25.75
N ILE A 231 -3.51 -2.73 -26.39
CA ILE A 231 -3.64 -4.15 -26.78
C ILE A 231 -3.77 -5.04 -25.55
N PHE A 232 -2.87 -4.95 -24.57
CA PHE A 232 -2.91 -5.81 -23.38
C PHE A 232 -4.16 -5.57 -22.52
N THR A 233 -4.60 -4.31 -22.44
CA THR A 233 -5.84 -3.94 -21.75
C THR A 233 -7.09 -4.42 -22.46
N GLY A 234 -7.12 -4.36 -23.80
CA GLY A 234 -8.18 -4.96 -24.61
C GLY A 234 -8.25 -6.48 -24.42
N ILE A 235 -7.10 -7.17 -24.45
CA ILE A 235 -7.03 -8.63 -24.21
C ILE A 235 -7.52 -8.97 -22.81
N ASN A 236 -7.06 -8.29 -21.76
CA ASN A 236 -7.54 -8.54 -20.40
C ASN A 236 -9.06 -8.32 -20.27
N TYR A 237 -9.60 -7.24 -20.81
CA TYR A 237 -11.05 -6.99 -20.80
C TYR A 237 -11.83 -8.10 -21.51
N ILE A 238 -11.37 -8.55 -22.68
CA ILE A 238 -12.02 -9.65 -23.42
C ILE A 238 -11.98 -10.94 -22.61
N LEU A 239 -10.84 -11.28 -21.98
CA LEU A 239 -10.71 -12.44 -21.09
C LEU A 239 -11.64 -12.32 -19.86
N ALA A 240 -11.76 -11.13 -19.26
CA ALA A 240 -12.65 -10.86 -18.14
C ALA A 240 -14.11 -11.13 -18.51
N LYS A 241 -14.57 -10.54 -19.62
CA LYS A 241 -15.95 -10.72 -20.11
C LYS A 241 -16.23 -12.17 -20.55
N ALA A 242 -15.26 -12.87 -21.14
CA ALA A 242 -15.44 -14.23 -21.65
C ALA A 242 -15.42 -15.33 -20.57
N PHE A 243 -14.78 -15.07 -19.42
CA PHE A 243 -14.58 -16.08 -18.36
C PHE A 243 -15.22 -15.75 -16.99
N ALA A 244 -15.95 -14.64 -16.87
CA ALA A 244 -16.74 -14.32 -15.67
C ALA A 244 -17.77 -15.43 -15.33
N GLY A 245 -18.15 -15.53 -14.05
CA GLY A 245 -18.96 -16.64 -13.50
C GLY A 245 -18.20 -17.96 -13.34
N LYS A 246 -17.38 -18.36 -14.32
CA LYS A 246 -16.70 -19.66 -14.37
C LYS A 246 -15.65 -19.83 -13.26
N SER A 247 -15.62 -20.99 -12.61
CA SER A 247 -14.71 -21.29 -11.49
C SER A 247 -13.21 -21.10 -11.81
N TYR A 248 -12.81 -21.35 -13.05
CA TYR A 248 -11.43 -21.20 -13.53
C TYR A 248 -11.10 -19.82 -14.12
N GLY A 249 -12.08 -18.91 -14.24
CA GLY A 249 -11.87 -17.55 -14.76
C GLY A 249 -10.76 -16.79 -14.02
N PRO A 250 -10.79 -16.73 -12.67
CA PRO A 250 -9.72 -16.14 -11.87
C PRO A 250 -8.32 -16.67 -12.20
N VAL A 251 -8.18 -17.98 -12.43
CA VAL A 251 -6.87 -18.58 -12.77
C VAL A 251 -6.35 -18.04 -14.11
N ILE A 252 -7.21 -17.91 -15.13
CA ILE A 252 -6.83 -17.38 -16.44
C ILE A 252 -6.33 -15.93 -16.32
N TRP A 253 -7.05 -15.08 -15.58
CA TRP A 253 -6.67 -13.66 -15.45
C TRP A 253 -5.39 -13.47 -14.63
N TRP A 254 -5.24 -14.23 -13.53
CA TRP A 254 -4.00 -14.24 -12.75
C TRP A 254 -2.80 -14.75 -13.56
N VAL A 255 -2.96 -15.82 -14.35
CA VAL A 255 -1.91 -16.33 -15.24
C VAL A 255 -1.56 -15.32 -16.33
N PHE A 256 -2.55 -14.68 -16.96
CA PHE A 256 -2.30 -13.64 -17.96
C PHE A 256 -1.56 -12.44 -17.37
N THR A 257 -2.05 -11.89 -16.26
CA THR A 257 -1.50 -10.67 -15.65
C THR A 257 -0.13 -10.89 -14.99
N MET A 258 0.09 -12.04 -14.33
CA MET A 258 1.41 -12.43 -13.85
C MET A 258 2.35 -12.75 -15.02
N GLY A 259 1.90 -13.48 -16.03
CA GLY A 259 2.71 -13.78 -17.22
C GLY A 259 3.20 -12.52 -17.92
N MET A 260 2.32 -11.52 -18.08
CA MET A 260 2.67 -10.20 -18.58
C MET A 260 3.69 -9.47 -17.70
N LEU A 261 3.62 -9.61 -16.37
CA LEU A 261 4.62 -9.05 -15.44
C LEU A 261 6.02 -9.67 -15.69
N PHE A 262 6.11 -11.00 -15.81
CA PHE A 262 7.36 -11.69 -16.12
C PHE A 262 7.90 -11.32 -17.52
N CYS A 263 7.06 -11.32 -18.55
CA CYS A 263 7.47 -10.94 -19.91
C CYS A 263 7.95 -9.48 -19.97
N ASN A 264 7.29 -8.57 -19.25
CA ASN A 264 7.68 -7.16 -19.22
C ASN A 264 9.08 -6.95 -18.63
N GLU A 265 9.44 -7.71 -17.60
CA GLU A 265 10.78 -7.67 -16.98
C GLU A 265 11.83 -8.30 -17.92
N GLU A 266 11.58 -9.52 -18.39
CA GLU A 266 12.52 -10.28 -19.25
C GLU A 266 12.88 -9.54 -20.55
N PHE A 267 11.89 -8.92 -21.20
CA PHE A 267 12.11 -8.21 -22.47
C PHE A 267 12.46 -6.72 -22.31
N GLY A 268 12.39 -6.15 -21.09
CA GLY A 268 12.56 -4.71 -20.89
C GLY A 268 11.49 -3.86 -21.61
N GLY A 269 10.30 -4.44 -21.81
CA GLY A 269 9.23 -3.93 -22.66
C GLY A 269 9.27 -4.49 -24.08
N TYR A 270 8.45 -3.92 -24.99
CA TYR A 270 8.35 -4.40 -26.38
C TYR A 270 8.76 -3.30 -27.36
N SER A 271 9.66 -3.62 -28.29
CA SER A 271 10.00 -2.77 -29.43
C SER A 271 9.01 -2.96 -30.58
N PHE A 272 8.81 -1.94 -31.40
CA PHE A 272 8.04 -2.07 -32.63
C PHE A 272 8.85 -2.74 -33.74
N ALA A 273 10.16 -2.49 -33.78
CA ALA A 273 11.12 -3.15 -34.68
C ALA A 273 11.10 -4.69 -34.57
N SER A 274 10.90 -5.25 -33.37
CA SER A 274 10.77 -6.71 -33.17
C SER A 274 9.47 -7.30 -33.75
N ILE A 275 8.48 -6.47 -34.09
CA ILE A 275 7.22 -6.90 -34.73
C ILE A 275 7.33 -6.73 -36.24
N SER A 276 7.85 -5.59 -36.70
CA SER A 276 8.14 -5.31 -38.09
C SER A 276 9.12 -4.15 -38.20
N SER A 277 10.11 -4.25 -39.08
CA SER A 277 11.02 -3.15 -39.43
C SER A 277 10.27 -1.91 -39.93
N SER A 278 9.09 -2.07 -40.53
CA SER A 278 8.24 -0.95 -40.97
C SER A 278 7.69 -0.08 -39.82
N LEU A 279 7.78 -0.55 -38.57
CA LEU A 279 7.26 0.15 -37.39
C LEU A 279 8.37 0.72 -36.48
N GLU A 280 9.65 0.52 -36.82
CA GLU A 280 10.82 0.99 -36.04
C GLU A 280 10.81 2.52 -35.78
N TRP A 281 10.20 3.31 -36.66
CA TRP A 281 10.04 4.75 -36.43
C TRP A 281 9.21 5.08 -35.18
N LEU A 282 8.31 4.17 -34.73
CA LEU A 282 7.58 4.32 -33.47
C LEU A 282 8.47 4.09 -32.24
N ASP A 283 9.56 3.32 -32.36
CA ASP A 283 10.56 3.16 -31.29
C ASP A 283 11.33 4.45 -31.00
N HIS A 284 11.38 5.38 -31.95
CA HIS A 284 11.94 6.71 -31.78
C HIS A 284 10.98 7.68 -31.05
N HIS A 285 9.70 7.32 -30.93
CA HIS A 285 8.63 8.13 -30.34
C HIS A 285 8.20 7.59 -28.96
N ARG A 286 9.16 7.25 -28.10
CA ARG A 286 8.90 6.83 -26.71
C ARG A 286 8.72 8.05 -25.79
N GLY A 287 7.82 7.91 -24.82
CA GLY A 287 7.50 8.98 -23.86
C GLY A 287 8.47 9.06 -22.67
N LEU A 288 8.15 9.97 -21.75
CA LEU A 288 8.91 10.29 -20.54
C LEU A 288 9.18 9.09 -19.60
N ILE A 289 8.29 8.08 -19.58
CA ILE A 289 8.37 6.92 -18.69
C ILE A 289 8.14 5.64 -19.51
N ARG A 290 8.98 4.63 -19.26
CA ARG A 290 8.87 3.30 -19.85
C ARG A 290 7.61 2.59 -19.33
N TRP A 291 6.59 2.44 -20.18
CA TRP A 291 5.25 1.97 -19.83
C TRP A 291 5.18 0.70 -18.94
N HIS A 292 6.12 -0.23 -19.13
CA HIS A 292 6.20 -1.47 -18.37
C HIS A 292 6.43 -1.26 -16.85
N VAL A 293 7.05 -0.15 -16.42
CA VAL A 293 7.26 0.17 -14.99
C VAL A 293 5.93 0.53 -14.32
N THR A 294 5.02 1.15 -15.08
CA THR A 294 3.66 1.50 -14.64
C THR A 294 2.67 0.35 -14.82
N TYR A 295 3.08 -0.78 -15.41
CA TYR A 295 2.23 -1.96 -15.56
C TYR A 295 1.83 -2.53 -14.20
N ASN A 296 2.73 -2.57 -13.22
CA ASN A 296 2.52 -3.25 -11.94
C ASN A 296 1.30 -2.67 -11.19
N ILE A 297 1.10 -1.34 -11.16
CA ILE A 297 -0.10 -0.71 -10.58
C ILE A 297 -1.35 -0.96 -11.45
N THR A 298 -1.20 -0.94 -12.78
CA THR A 298 -2.28 -1.19 -13.75
C THR A 298 -2.83 -2.62 -13.60
N MET A 299 -1.94 -3.59 -13.43
CA MET A 299 -2.22 -5.02 -13.25
C MET A 299 -3.08 -5.30 -12.00
N LEU A 300 -2.84 -4.59 -10.89
CA LEU A 300 -3.70 -4.69 -9.70
C LEU A 300 -5.13 -4.19 -9.99
N ARG A 301 -5.28 -3.18 -10.83
CA ARG A 301 -6.60 -2.66 -11.25
C ARG A 301 -7.29 -3.59 -12.25
N MET A 302 -6.55 -4.19 -13.18
CA MET A 302 -7.06 -5.27 -14.06
C MET A 302 -7.71 -6.38 -13.23
N ILE A 303 -6.94 -6.99 -12.31
CA ILE A 303 -7.46 -8.03 -11.41
C ILE A 303 -8.64 -7.54 -10.56
N SER A 304 -8.66 -6.26 -10.14
CA SER A 304 -9.79 -5.70 -9.39
C SER A 304 -11.07 -5.72 -10.22
N PHE A 305 -11.00 -5.25 -11.48
CA PHE A 305 -12.13 -5.28 -12.40
C PHE A 305 -12.58 -6.72 -12.70
N ASP A 306 -11.63 -7.60 -13.01
CA ASP A 306 -11.88 -9.00 -13.38
C ASP A 306 -12.62 -9.74 -12.24
N MET A 307 -12.14 -9.58 -11.01
CA MET A 307 -12.72 -10.21 -9.82
C MET A 307 -14.03 -9.56 -9.38
N ASP A 308 -14.15 -8.22 -9.40
CA ASP A 308 -15.39 -7.52 -9.07
C ASP A 308 -16.51 -7.91 -10.07
N TYR A 309 -16.20 -7.98 -11.37
CA TYR A 309 -17.14 -8.43 -12.40
C TYR A 309 -17.50 -9.92 -12.26
N HIS A 310 -16.52 -10.78 -11.98
CA HIS A 310 -16.76 -12.20 -11.70
C HIS A 310 -17.75 -12.41 -10.54
N TRP A 311 -17.61 -11.61 -9.47
CA TRP A 311 -18.53 -11.67 -8.33
C TRP A 311 -19.91 -11.10 -8.65
N ARG A 312 -20.05 -10.04 -9.48
CA ARG A 312 -21.35 -9.57 -9.98
C ARG A 312 -22.09 -10.69 -10.73
N ILE A 313 -21.43 -11.39 -11.65
CA ILE A 313 -22.04 -12.48 -12.41
C ILE A 313 -22.43 -13.66 -11.51
N LYS A 314 -21.57 -14.05 -10.54
CA LYS A 314 -21.95 -15.08 -9.56
C LYS A 314 -23.09 -14.69 -8.62
N GLN A 315 -23.32 -13.40 -8.42
CA GLN A 315 -24.48 -12.91 -7.68
C GLN A 315 -25.76 -13.01 -8.52
N GLU A 316 -25.69 -12.78 -9.85
CA GLU A 316 -26.82 -13.00 -10.79
C GLU A 316 -27.30 -14.47 -10.80
N GLU A 317 -26.42 -15.44 -10.55
CA GLU A 317 -26.79 -16.86 -10.42
C GLU A 317 -27.64 -17.18 -9.17
N ILE A 318 -27.68 -16.28 -8.18
CA ILE A 318 -28.28 -16.52 -6.85
C ILE A 318 -29.40 -15.52 -6.54
N ARG A 319 -29.32 -14.30 -7.08
CA ARG A 319 -30.22 -13.17 -6.82
C ARG A 319 -30.60 -12.52 -8.14
N ASP A 320 -31.82 -11.99 -8.18
CA ASP A 320 -32.36 -11.26 -9.33
C ASP A 320 -31.46 -10.08 -9.74
N SER A 321 -31.39 -9.80 -11.04
CA SER A 321 -30.57 -8.71 -11.58
C SER A 321 -31.00 -7.37 -11.03
N ASP A 322 -32.32 -7.18 -10.96
CA ASP A 322 -32.96 -5.91 -10.65
C ASP A 322 -32.74 -5.56 -9.17
N PHE A 323 -32.87 -6.54 -8.27
CA PHE A 323 -32.50 -6.39 -6.85
C PHE A 323 -31.02 -5.99 -6.66
N LEU A 324 -30.12 -6.54 -7.48
CA LEU A 324 -28.69 -6.22 -7.41
C LEU A 324 -28.38 -4.82 -7.94
N ASP A 325 -29.05 -4.38 -8.99
CA ASP A 325 -28.91 -3.02 -9.52
C ASP A 325 -29.60 -1.98 -8.62
N GLU A 326 -30.74 -2.29 -7.99
CA GLU A 326 -31.34 -1.49 -6.88
C GLU A 326 -30.35 -1.33 -5.72
N THR A 327 -29.65 -2.42 -5.34
CA THR A 327 -28.62 -2.38 -4.29
C THR A 327 -27.42 -1.52 -4.70
N ALA A 328 -27.09 -1.46 -5.99
CA ALA A 328 -26.03 -0.62 -6.53
C ALA A 328 -26.44 0.86 -6.69
N GLU A 329 -27.74 1.14 -6.89
CA GLU A 329 -28.29 2.49 -6.89
C GLU A 329 -28.45 3.05 -5.46
N ALA A 330 -28.74 2.19 -4.48
CA ALA A 330 -28.80 2.55 -3.07
C ALA A 330 -27.48 3.16 -2.59
N SER A 331 -27.56 4.33 -1.94
CA SER A 331 -26.35 5.03 -1.49
C SER A 331 -25.60 4.23 -0.41
N PRO A 332 -24.30 3.98 -0.57
CA PRO A 332 -23.51 3.16 0.35
C PRO A 332 -23.39 3.84 1.71
N LYS A 333 -23.47 3.06 2.80
CA LYS A 333 -23.44 3.61 4.17
C LYS A 333 -22.03 3.69 4.77
N THR A 334 -21.08 2.93 4.23
CA THR A 334 -19.69 2.87 4.70
C THR A 334 -18.66 2.68 3.57
N ASP A 335 -17.41 3.04 3.84
CA ASP A 335 -16.22 2.74 3.01
C ASP A 335 -15.96 1.23 2.76
N LYS A 336 -16.73 0.35 3.42
CA LYS A 336 -16.71 -1.11 3.19
C LYS A 336 -17.75 -1.46 2.13
N ASP A 337 -18.96 -0.91 2.28
CA ASP A 337 -20.09 -1.12 1.35
C ASP A 337 -19.73 -0.66 -0.06
N ARG A 338 -19.03 0.48 -0.22
CA ARG A 338 -18.53 0.96 -1.52
C ARG A 338 -17.68 -0.05 -2.30
N ILE A 339 -17.04 -0.98 -1.59
CA ILE A 339 -16.16 -2.00 -2.17
C ILE A 339 -16.93 -3.31 -2.34
N GLU A 340 -17.72 -3.70 -1.34
CA GLU A 340 -18.44 -4.99 -1.31
C GLU A 340 -19.73 -5.01 -2.14
N ILE A 341 -20.41 -3.87 -2.31
CA ILE A 341 -21.53 -3.75 -3.24
C ILE A 341 -20.97 -3.74 -4.66
N SER A 342 -21.51 -4.62 -5.50
CA SER A 342 -21.15 -4.72 -6.92
C SER A 342 -21.71 -3.52 -7.70
N ALA A 343 -20.95 -3.01 -8.67
CA ALA A 343 -21.47 -2.00 -9.60
C ALA A 343 -22.63 -2.55 -10.47
N MET A 344 -23.36 -1.65 -11.15
CA MET A 344 -24.41 -2.07 -12.08
C MET A 344 -23.84 -2.84 -13.27
N ARG A 345 -24.62 -3.72 -13.88
CA ARG A 345 -24.14 -4.60 -14.96
C ARG A 345 -23.53 -3.84 -16.15
N ASP A 346 -24.14 -2.71 -16.51
CA ASP A 346 -23.69 -1.82 -17.60
C ASP A 346 -22.48 -0.95 -17.23
N ASP A 347 -22.18 -0.80 -15.92
CA ASP A 347 -20.99 -0.06 -15.49
C ASP A 347 -19.70 -0.79 -15.89
N TYR A 348 -19.73 -2.12 -16.05
CA TYR A 348 -18.61 -2.95 -16.52
C TYR A 348 -18.40 -2.86 -18.04
N SER A 349 -18.38 -1.63 -18.55
CA SER A 349 -18.07 -1.26 -19.94
C SER A 349 -16.59 -0.98 -20.14
N PHE A 350 -16.11 -1.12 -21.37
CA PHE A 350 -14.70 -0.85 -21.71
C PHE A 350 -14.28 0.60 -21.43
N CYS A 351 -15.18 1.57 -21.61
CA CYS A 351 -14.91 2.99 -21.34
C CYS A 351 -14.65 3.24 -19.85
N ASN A 352 -15.52 2.73 -18.98
CA ASN A 352 -15.40 2.87 -17.53
C ASN A 352 -14.14 2.14 -17.01
N TYR A 353 -13.89 0.94 -17.53
CA TYR A 353 -12.69 0.16 -17.25
C TYR A 353 -11.40 0.91 -17.65
N TRP A 354 -11.33 1.46 -18.87
CA TRP A 354 -10.20 2.28 -19.32
C TRP A 354 -9.99 3.52 -18.42
N ALA A 355 -11.06 4.28 -18.15
CA ALA A 355 -11.03 5.45 -17.29
C ALA A 355 -10.57 5.12 -15.85
N TYR A 356 -10.91 3.94 -15.34
CA TYR A 356 -10.48 3.42 -14.04
C TYR A 356 -9.00 3.01 -14.02
N LEU A 357 -8.54 2.23 -15.00
CA LEU A 357 -7.13 1.82 -15.11
C LEU A 357 -6.22 3.06 -15.18
N TYR A 358 -6.57 4.02 -16.02
CA TYR A 358 -5.71 5.15 -16.38
C TYR A 358 -6.11 6.48 -15.76
N TYR A 359 -6.89 6.44 -14.66
CA TYR A 359 -7.26 7.62 -13.89
C TYR A 359 -6.01 8.44 -13.49
N PRO A 360 -5.78 9.65 -14.07
CA PRO A 360 -4.46 10.29 -14.04
C PRO A 360 -3.89 10.57 -12.65
N PRO A 361 -4.67 11.05 -11.65
CA PRO A 361 -4.16 11.28 -10.29
C PRO A 361 -3.57 10.03 -9.62
N LEU A 362 -4.06 8.84 -9.98
CA LEU A 362 -3.65 7.59 -9.36
C LEU A 362 -2.80 6.68 -10.25
N TYR A 363 -2.66 6.96 -11.55
CA TYR A 363 -2.02 6.05 -12.52
C TYR A 363 -0.57 5.68 -12.17
N LEU A 364 0.29 6.67 -11.94
CA LEU A 364 1.74 6.43 -11.81
C LEU A 364 2.12 5.72 -10.50
N ALA A 365 1.59 6.19 -9.38
CA ALA A 365 1.95 5.73 -8.04
C ALA A 365 0.87 6.03 -6.99
N GLY A 366 -0.39 6.16 -7.38
CA GLY A 366 -1.44 6.53 -6.42
C GLY A 366 -1.91 5.37 -5.54
N PRO A 367 -2.63 5.68 -4.43
CA PRO A 367 -3.40 4.68 -3.72
C PRO A 367 -4.26 3.81 -4.65
N ILE A 368 -4.30 2.51 -4.36
CA ILE A 368 -5.06 1.54 -5.13
C ILE A 368 -6.54 1.60 -4.70
N ILE A 369 -7.42 1.79 -5.67
CA ILE A 369 -8.87 1.80 -5.51
C ILE A 369 -9.44 0.62 -6.32
N SER A 370 -10.41 -0.09 -5.76
CA SER A 370 -11.16 -1.16 -6.45
C SER A 370 -12.11 -0.58 -7.50
N PHE A 371 -12.56 -1.39 -8.46
CA PHE A 371 -13.45 -0.92 -9.51
C PHE A 371 -14.79 -0.44 -8.93
N ASN A 372 -15.41 -1.25 -8.06
CA ASN A 372 -16.69 -0.91 -7.42
C ASN A 372 -16.63 0.41 -6.63
N ASP A 373 -15.55 0.68 -5.90
CA ASP A 373 -15.38 1.92 -5.10
C ASP A 373 -15.24 3.15 -6.01
N PHE A 374 -14.50 3.04 -7.11
CA PHE A 374 -14.36 4.12 -8.08
C PHE A 374 -15.69 4.44 -8.77
N ILE A 375 -16.44 3.41 -9.17
CA ILE A 375 -17.78 3.56 -9.76
C ILE A 375 -18.79 4.13 -8.75
N SER A 376 -18.85 3.58 -7.53
CA SER A 376 -19.76 4.03 -6.48
C SER A 376 -19.52 5.49 -6.09
N GLN A 377 -18.26 5.92 -5.96
CA GLN A 377 -17.94 7.32 -5.68
C GLN A 377 -18.33 8.27 -6.84
N ALA A 378 -18.21 7.83 -8.09
CA ALA A 378 -18.66 8.61 -9.24
C ALA A 378 -20.20 8.72 -9.32
N ARG A 379 -20.93 7.68 -8.89
CA ARG A 379 -22.41 7.63 -8.89
C ARG A 379 -23.03 8.48 -7.78
N HIS A 380 -22.61 8.25 -6.54
CA HIS A 380 -23.25 8.84 -5.35
C HIS A 380 -22.59 10.14 -4.87
N GLY A 381 -21.37 10.42 -5.35
CA GLY A 381 -20.52 11.46 -4.81
C GLY A 381 -19.98 11.12 -3.42
N THR A 382 -18.79 11.64 -3.13
CA THR A 382 -17.98 11.26 -1.96
C THR A 382 -18.53 11.73 -0.60
N GLN A 383 -19.66 12.43 -0.61
CA GLN A 383 -20.30 12.98 0.60
C GLN A 383 -21.16 11.94 1.35
N SER A 384 -21.67 10.90 0.68
CA SER A 384 -22.77 10.09 1.23
C SER A 384 -22.34 8.99 2.22
N SER A 385 -21.04 8.67 2.29
CA SER A 385 -20.56 7.40 2.87
C SER A 385 -19.31 7.50 3.77
N SER A 386 -18.49 8.56 3.60
CA SER A 386 -17.23 8.70 4.33
C SER A 386 -17.42 9.28 5.73
N LYS A 387 -16.70 8.74 6.71
CA LYS A 387 -16.56 9.35 8.05
C LYS A 387 -15.87 10.73 8.01
N THR A 388 -15.19 11.05 6.91
CA THR A 388 -14.48 12.33 6.69
C THR A 388 -14.77 12.86 5.27
N PRO A 389 -15.93 13.51 5.04
CA PRO A 389 -16.31 13.95 3.70
C PRO A 389 -15.28 14.92 3.10
N ILE A 390 -15.01 14.75 1.81
CA ILE A 390 -14.13 15.65 1.09
C ILE A 390 -14.79 17.03 0.98
N THR A 391 -14.17 17.99 1.64
CA THR A 391 -14.48 19.42 1.58
C THR A 391 -13.26 20.19 1.07
N PRO A 392 -13.42 21.35 0.40
CA PRO A 392 -12.29 22.18 -0.02
C PRO A 392 -11.34 22.53 1.13
N LYS A 393 -11.89 22.76 2.34
CA LYS A 393 -11.12 22.95 3.57
C LYS A 393 -10.27 21.72 3.92
N SER A 394 -10.81 20.51 3.84
CA SER A 394 -10.05 19.27 4.09
C SER A 394 -8.95 19.04 3.05
N THR A 395 -9.22 19.32 1.76
CA THR A 395 -8.23 19.19 0.68
C THR A 395 -7.11 20.22 0.83
N LEU A 396 -7.43 21.45 1.23
CA LEU A 396 -6.43 22.48 1.54
C LEU A 396 -5.55 22.10 2.74
N ILE A 397 -6.14 21.65 3.85
CA ILE A 397 -5.40 21.16 5.03
C ILE A 397 -4.54 19.93 4.69
N TYR A 398 -4.98 19.10 3.75
CA TYR A 398 -4.20 17.98 3.25
C TYR A 398 -3.01 18.44 2.39
N GLY A 399 -3.24 19.41 1.51
CA GLY A 399 -2.19 20.04 0.69
C GLY A 399 -1.12 20.72 1.54
N THR A 400 -1.48 21.45 2.60
CA THR A 400 -0.48 22.07 3.49
C THR A 400 0.35 21.03 4.24
N ARG A 401 -0.24 19.90 4.65
CA ARG A 401 0.51 18.76 5.22
C ARG A 401 1.47 18.11 4.21
N LEU A 402 1.08 18.00 2.94
CA LEU A 402 1.96 17.52 1.86
C LEU A 402 3.15 18.48 1.64
N LEU A 403 2.89 19.79 1.56
CA LEU A 403 3.96 20.80 1.42
C LEU A 403 4.92 20.76 2.61
N PHE A 404 4.40 20.60 3.84
CA PHE A 404 5.24 20.45 5.03
C PHE A 404 6.08 19.15 4.98
N ALA A 405 5.52 18.03 4.51
CA ALA A 405 6.27 16.79 4.35
C ALA A 405 7.40 16.93 3.32
N ILE A 406 7.17 17.61 2.19
CA ILE A 406 8.20 17.93 1.19
C ILE A 406 9.30 18.79 1.83
N PHE A 407 8.94 19.85 2.57
CA PHE A 407 9.90 20.68 3.28
C PHE A 407 10.78 19.88 4.27
N VAL A 408 10.19 18.97 5.05
CA VAL A 408 10.94 18.09 5.97
C VAL A 408 11.88 17.15 5.22
N MET A 409 11.46 16.64 4.04
CA MET A 409 12.30 15.79 3.20
C MET A 409 13.52 16.54 2.66
N GLU A 410 13.31 17.73 2.07
CA GLU A 410 14.41 18.57 1.59
C GLU A 410 15.39 18.86 2.74
N LEU A 411 14.89 19.33 3.89
CA LEU A 411 15.71 19.60 5.07
C LEU A 411 16.57 18.40 5.49
N MET A 412 15.99 17.20 5.54
CA MET A 412 16.71 15.98 5.92
C MET A 412 17.81 15.62 4.90
N LEU A 413 17.56 15.79 3.60
CA LEU A 413 18.52 15.49 2.53
C LEU A 413 19.65 16.54 2.41
N HIS A 414 19.45 17.75 2.94
CA HIS A 414 20.52 18.75 3.11
C HIS A 414 21.38 18.52 4.36
N MET A 415 20.86 17.81 5.38
CA MET A 415 21.49 17.73 6.70
C MET A 415 22.14 16.38 7.04
N ILE A 416 21.65 15.26 6.50
CA ILE A 416 22.06 13.91 6.96
C ILE A 416 22.48 12.96 5.82
N HIS A 417 22.15 13.26 4.55
CA HIS A 417 22.57 12.48 3.38
C HIS A 417 22.47 10.94 3.51
N PRO A 418 21.32 10.39 3.98
CA PRO A 418 21.22 9.00 4.42
C PRO A 418 21.41 7.97 3.29
N VAL A 419 21.10 8.33 2.04
CA VAL A 419 21.22 7.42 0.89
C VAL A 419 22.65 7.40 0.39
N ALA A 420 23.31 8.57 0.35
CA ALA A 420 24.73 8.68 0.02
C ALA A 420 25.62 7.91 1.01
N MET A 421 25.31 7.97 2.31
CA MET A 421 26.01 7.20 3.34
C MET A 421 25.85 5.69 3.15
N SER A 422 24.60 5.24 2.97
CA SER A 422 24.28 3.82 2.76
C SER A 422 24.95 3.24 1.50
N THR A 423 24.87 3.97 0.38
CA THR A 423 25.39 3.51 -0.93
C THR A 423 26.92 3.41 -0.97
N LYS A 424 27.64 4.16 -0.12
CA LYS A 424 29.11 4.13 -0.10
C LYS A 424 29.71 2.90 0.56
N GLY A 425 28.93 2.10 1.31
CA GLY A 425 29.38 0.80 1.82
C GLY A 425 30.48 0.83 2.89
N VAL A 426 30.80 1.99 3.47
CA VAL A 426 31.86 2.15 4.50
C VAL A 426 31.41 1.70 5.91
N TRP A 427 30.73 0.56 5.99
CA TRP A 427 30.16 0.03 7.23
C TRP A 427 31.22 -0.38 8.27
N ASN A 428 32.44 -0.69 7.81
CA ASN A 428 33.55 -1.07 8.69
C ASN A 428 34.18 0.12 9.44
N ASP A 429 33.98 1.35 8.94
CA ASP A 429 34.51 2.57 9.54
C ASP A 429 33.58 3.15 10.63
N TYR A 430 32.35 2.63 10.74
CA TYR A 430 31.34 3.08 11.68
C TYR A 430 31.20 2.13 12.87
N SER A 431 30.94 2.69 14.06
CA SER A 431 30.53 1.92 15.22
C SER A 431 29.13 1.32 15.06
N MET A 432 28.83 0.26 15.81
CA MET A 432 27.51 -0.38 15.80
C MET A 432 26.35 0.60 16.05
N LEU A 433 26.55 1.60 16.91
CA LEU A 433 25.54 2.63 17.17
C LEU A 433 25.30 3.50 15.93
N GLU A 434 26.35 3.95 15.26
CA GLU A 434 26.26 4.76 14.04
C GLU A 434 25.59 3.99 12.91
N ILE A 435 25.92 2.70 12.71
CA ILE A 435 25.27 1.86 11.69
C ILE A 435 23.77 1.71 11.96
N MET A 436 23.38 1.47 13.22
CA MET A 436 21.96 1.41 13.61
C MET A 436 21.25 2.76 13.43
N THR A 437 21.94 3.89 13.69
CA THR A 437 21.42 5.23 13.45
C THR A 437 21.25 5.54 11.96
N ILE A 438 22.25 5.28 11.13
CA ILE A 438 22.18 5.42 9.66
C ILE A 438 21.02 4.56 9.12
N GLY A 439 20.91 3.31 9.58
CA GLY A 439 19.82 2.42 9.25
C GLY A 439 18.44 2.97 9.58
N TYR A 440 18.26 3.48 10.80
CA TYR A 440 16.99 4.11 11.23
C TYR A 440 16.64 5.36 10.39
N ILE A 441 17.63 6.21 10.08
CA ILE A 441 17.40 7.42 9.28
C ILE A 441 17.12 7.06 7.81
N TYR A 442 17.79 6.05 7.26
CA TYR A 442 17.52 5.51 5.93
C TYR A 442 16.09 4.95 5.82
N LEU A 443 15.61 4.21 6.82
CA LEU A 443 14.22 3.76 6.88
C LEU A 443 13.23 4.93 7.02
N THR A 444 13.60 5.96 7.79
CA THR A 444 12.82 7.20 7.91
C THR A 444 12.71 7.90 6.55
N PHE A 445 13.78 7.92 5.77
CA PHE A 445 13.80 8.43 4.40
C PHE A 445 12.88 7.64 3.47
N ILE A 446 12.95 6.30 3.46
CA ILE A 446 12.05 5.48 2.62
C ILE A 446 10.58 5.73 3.01
N TRP A 447 10.27 5.76 4.31
CA TRP A 447 8.91 6.06 4.77
C TRP A 447 8.45 7.44 4.28
N LEU A 448 9.28 8.48 4.43
CA LEU A 448 8.94 9.84 4.04
C LEU A 448 8.82 10.01 2.52
N LYS A 449 9.69 9.35 1.74
CA LYS A 449 9.67 9.31 0.27
C LYS A 449 8.33 8.81 -0.24
N LEU A 450 7.94 7.61 0.20
CA LEU A 450 6.68 6.98 -0.21
C LEU A 450 5.46 7.73 0.34
N CYS A 451 5.56 8.25 1.57
CA CYS A 451 4.55 9.13 2.16
C CYS A 451 4.28 10.35 1.25
N ILE A 452 5.30 11.05 0.77
CA ILE A 452 5.13 12.23 -0.10
C ILE A 452 4.54 11.84 -1.46
N ILE A 453 5.10 10.83 -2.13
CA ILE A 453 4.65 10.40 -3.47
C ILE A 453 3.16 10.00 -3.43
N TRP A 454 2.76 9.20 -2.45
CA TRP A 454 1.37 8.75 -2.30
C TRP A 454 0.43 9.88 -1.84
N ARG A 455 0.90 10.78 -0.98
CA ARG A 455 0.13 11.99 -0.59
C ARG A 455 -0.08 12.92 -1.78
N PHE A 456 0.88 13.05 -2.68
CA PHE A 456 0.74 13.87 -3.90
C PHE A 456 -0.39 13.33 -4.80
N SER A 457 -0.35 12.05 -5.16
CA SER A 457 -1.44 11.41 -5.91
C SER A 457 -2.79 11.49 -5.20
N ARG A 458 -2.82 11.26 -3.88
CA ARG A 458 -4.05 11.37 -3.09
C ARG A 458 -4.61 12.80 -3.03
N PHE A 459 -3.76 13.82 -2.94
CA PHE A 459 -4.18 15.22 -2.95
C PHE A 459 -4.92 15.56 -4.25
N TRP A 460 -4.41 15.11 -5.41
CA TRP A 460 -5.04 15.35 -6.70
C TRP A 460 -6.34 14.55 -6.90
N ALA A 461 -6.40 13.31 -6.42
CA ALA A 461 -7.66 12.57 -6.36
C ALA A 461 -8.71 13.30 -5.51
N MET A 462 -8.32 13.80 -4.32
CA MET A 462 -9.21 14.61 -3.47
C MET A 462 -9.64 15.93 -4.12
N ALA A 463 -8.80 16.53 -4.96
CA ALA A 463 -9.11 17.77 -5.68
C ALA A 463 -10.12 17.55 -6.83
N ASP A 464 -10.09 16.39 -7.48
CA ASP A 464 -11.12 15.95 -8.44
C ASP A 464 -12.41 15.43 -7.75
N GLY A 465 -12.32 15.15 -6.45
CA GLY A 465 -13.42 14.69 -5.60
C GLY A 465 -13.41 13.20 -5.26
N VAL A 466 -12.40 12.43 -5.68
CA VAL A 466 -12.28 10.99 -5.38
C VAL A 466 -11.57 10.77 -4.05
N GLU A 467 -12.21 10.06 -3.13
CA GLU A 467 -11.60 9.60 -1.88
C GLU A 467 -10.79 8.33 -2.10
N THR A 468 -9.56 8.37 -1.60
CA THR A 468 -8.70 7.20 -1.47
C THR A 468 -8.21 7.06 -0.03
N ILE A 469 -7.73 5.86 0.32
CA ILE A 469 -7.14 5.59 1.63
C ILE A 469 -5.77 6.28 1.73
N GLU A 470 -5.47 6.84 2.90
CA GLU A 470 -4.11 7.29 3.25
C GLU A 470 -3.15 6.10 3.30
N ASN A 471 -2.15 6.06 2.43
CA ASN A 471 -1.24 4.92 2.34
C ASN A 471 -0.24 4.84 3.51
N MET A 472 0.17 5.97 4.08
CA MET A 472 1.01 6.03 5.28
C MET A 472 0.20 6.60 6.45
N ARG A 473 -0.60 5.75 7.09
CA ARG A 473 -1.48 6.18 8.21
C ARG A 473 -0.70 6.56 9.46
N ARG A 474 0.47 5.94 9.68
CA ARG A 474 1.33 6.16 10.83
C ARG A 474 2.79 6.25 10.39
N CYS A 475 3.58 7.00 11.16
CA CYS A 475 5.04 6.98 11.03
C CYS A 475 5.57 5.57 11.33
N MET A 476 6.62 5.13 10.63
CA MET A 476 7.30 3.86 10.96
C MET A 476 7.69 3.79 12.44
N SER A 477 8.16 4.91 13.01
CA SER A 477 8.55 5.05 14.42
C SER A 477 7.37 5.12 15.40
N ASN A 478 6.13 4.88 14.94
CA ASN A 478 4.91 4.79 15.74
C ASN A 478 4.19 3.45 15.46
N ASN A 479 4.97 2.37 15.28
CA ASN A 479 4.49 1.00 15.15
C ASN A 479 5.37 0.03 15.96
N TYR A 480 4.75 -0.69 16.90
CA TYR A 480 5.41 -1.72 17.74
C TYR A 480 5.02 -3.17 17.36
N SER A 481 4.14 -3.33 16.37
CA SER A 481 3.63 -4.62 15.91
C SER A 481 3.86 -4.71 14.41
N LEU A 482 4.40 -5.85 13.96
CA LEU A 482 4.64 -6.15 12.56
C LEU A 482 3.30 -6.16 11.79
N GLN A 483 2.26 -6.78 12.37
CA GLN A 483 0.94 -6.79 11.76
C GLN A 483 0.33 -5.38 11.67
N LEU A 484 0.47 -4.54 12.70
CA LEU A 484 -0.05 -3.17 12.65
C LEU A 484 0.74 -2.31 11.64
N PHE A 485 2.07 -2.48 11.58
CA PHE A 485 2.93 -1.83 10.61
C PHE A 485 2.48 -2.14 9.18
N TRP A 486 2.38 -3.42 8.79
CA TRP A 486 1.95 -3.79 7.42
C TRP A 486 0.50 -3.43 7.10
N ARG A 487 -0.35 -3.23 8.11
CA ARG A 487 -1.72 -2.73 7.93
C ARG A 487 -1.78 -1.20 7.73
N ASP A 488 -0.81 -0.46 8.25
CA ASP A 488 -0.72 1.01 8.18
C ASP A 488 0.28 1.53 7.13
N TRP A 489 1.17 0.66 6.65
CA TRP A 489 2.07 0.83 5.49
C TRP A 489 1.37 0.42 4.20
N HIS A 490 1.54 1.23 3.14
CA HIS A 490 0.90 1.05 1.83
C HIS A 490 -0.59 0.64 1.95
N CYS A 491 -1.35 1.30 2.83
CA CYS A 491 -2.63 0.78 3.34
C CYS A 491 -3.65 0.38 2.25
N SER A 492 -3.69 1.08 1.10
CA SER A 492 -4.56 0.69 -0.01
C SER A 492 -4.16 -0.64 -0.65
N TYR A 493 -2.86 -0.90 -0.85
CA TYR A 493 -2.35 -2.19 -1.30
C TYR A 493 -2.62 -3.29 -0.29
N ASN A 494 -2.46 -3.04 1.01
CA ASN A 494 -2.85 -4.03 2.02
C ASN A 494 -4.36 -4.36 1.98
N ARG A 495 -5.25 -3.36 1.79
CA ARG A 495 -6.69 -3.63 1.56
C ARG A 495 -6.93 -4.45 0.28
N TRP A 496 -6.19 -4.16 -0.78
CA TRP A 496 -6.26 -4.88 -2.06
C TRP A 496 -5.83 -6.35 -1.90
N LEU A 497 -4.67 -6.61 -1.29
CA LEU A 497 -4.16 -7.96 -0.98
C LEU A 497 -5.16 -8.74 -0.12
N VAL A 498 -5.79 -8.10 0.85
CA VAL A 498 -6.81 -8.74 1.69
C VAL A 498 -8.04 -9.15 0.86
N ARG A 499 -8.54 -8.27 -0.03
CA ARG A 499 -9.74 -8.54 -0.84
C ARG A 499 -9.51 -9.58 -1.94
N TYR A 500 -8.45 -9.44 -2.72
CA TYR A 500 -8.27 -10.20 -3.97
C TYR A 500 -7.34 -11.42 -3.84
N ILE A 501 -6.59 -11.53 -2.74
CA ILE A 501 -5.77 -12.71 -2.44
C ILE A 501 -6.25 -13.38 -1.14
N TYR A 502 -6.06 -12.73 0.02
CA TYR A 502 -6.21 -13.35 1.34
C TYR A 502 -7.57 -13.99 1.57
N ILE A 503 -8.67 -13.26 1.29
CA ILE A 503 -10.03 -13.76 1.49
C ILE A 503 -10.32 -14.95 0.54
N PRO A 504 -10.10 -14.84 -0.80
CA PRO A 504 -10.23 -15.96 -1.72
C PRO A 504 -9.48 -17.24 -1.34
N VAL A 505 -8.27 -17.15 -0.77
CA VAL A 505 -7.45 -18.34 -0.39
C VAL A 505 -7.78 -18.91 1.01
N GLY A 506 -8.87 -18.47 1.64
CA GLY A 506 -9.38 -19.03 2.91
C GLY A 506 -9.19 -18.14 4.15
N GLY A 507 -8.59 -16.96 4.00
CA GLY A 507 -8.54 -15.92 5.02
C GLY A 507 -7.83 -16.36 6.32
N SER A 508 -8.51 -16.18 7.46
CA SER A 508 -7.94 -16.53 8.78
C SER A 508 -7.75 -18.04 9.00
N LYS A 509 -8.42 -18.91 8.24
CA LYS A 509 -8.33 -20.37 8.39
C LYS A 509 -6.97 -20.94 7.92
N THR A 510 -6.33 -20.25 6.97
CA THR A 510 -5.08 -20.66 6.32
C THR A 510 -3.95 -19.63 6.53
N GLN A 511 -4.07 -18.81 7.57
CA GLN A 511 -3.26 -17.60 7.81
C GLN A 511 -1.74 -17.72 7.57
N PRO A 512 -0.99 -18.73 8.07
CA PRO A 512 0.46 -18.80 7.84
C PRO A 512 0.82 -19.02 6.36
N TRP A 513 0.08 -19.90 5.66
CA TRP A 513 0.26 -20.13 4.23
C TRP A 513 -0.12 -18.90 3.41
N ASN A 514 -1.19 -18.20 3.82
CA ASN A 514 -1.66 -17.00 3.16
C ASN A 514 -0.65 -15.85 3.31
N LEU A 515 -0.01 -15.71 4.49
CA LEU A 515 1.08 -14.75 4.67
C LEU A 515 2.26 -15.05 3.74
N PHE A 516 2.71 -16.31 3.66
CA PHE A 516 3.81 -16.69 2.77
C PHE A 516 3.49 -16.43 1.30
N LEU A 517 2.29 -16.77 0.84
CA LEU A 517 1.80 -16.51 -0.51
C LEU A 517 1.72 -15.00 -0.79
N ILE A 518 1.15 -14.22 0.14
CA ILE A 518 1.04 -12.76 -0.01
C ILE A 518 2.42 -12.11 -0.08
N PHE A 519 3.34 -12.43 0.82
CA PHE A 519 4.69 -11.86 0.77
C PHE A 519 5.48 -12.29 -0.47
N THR A 520 5.29 -13.53 -0.95
CA THR A 520 5.84 -13.98 -2.24
C THR A 520 5.28 -13.14 -3.40
N PHE A 521 3.97 -12.91 -3.45
CA PHE A 521 3.36 -12.02 -4.46
C PHE A 521 3.87 -10.57 -4.32
N VAL A 522 4.00 -10.04 -3.11
CA VAL A 522 4.54 -8.68 -2.86
C VAL A 522 5.96 -8.54 -3.41
N ALA A 523 6.82 -9.55 -3.24
CA ALA A 523 8.15 -9.56 -3.86
C ALA A 523 8.05 -9.53 -5.38
N LEU A 524 7.40 -10.53 -5.98
CA LEU A 524 7.27 -10.66 -7.44
C LEU A 524 6.63 -9.43 -8.10
N TRP A 525 5.64 -8.81 -7.44
CA TRP A 525 4.97 -7.60 -7.90
C TRP A 525 5.86 -6.36 -7.87
N HIS A 526 6.87 -6.32 -6.99
CA HIS A 526 7.79 -5.20 -6.89
C HIS A 526 8.98 -5.32 -7.85
N ASP A 527 9.64 -6.49 -7.87
CA ASP A 527 10.84 -6.79 -8.64
C ASP A 527 11.11 -8.31 -8.62
N ILE A 528 11.56 -8.88 -9.73
CA ILE A 528 11.85 -10.32 -9.89
C ILE A 528 13.28 -10.63 -9.41
N SER A 529 13.73 -9.96 -8.35
CA SER A 529 15.05 -10.18 -7.75
C SER A 529 14.99 -11.17 -6.59
N SER A 530 15.92 -12.13 -6.60
CA SER A 530 16.07 -13.14 -5.54
C SER A 530 16.29 -12.50 -4.16
N ARG A 531 16.94 -11.32 -4.11
CA ARG A 531 17.12 -10.51 -2.90
C ARG A 531 15.79 -10.10 -2.29
N LEU A 532 14.85 -9.60 -3.09
CA LEU A 532 13.55 -9.14 -2.59
C LEU A 532 12.67 -10.31 -2.16
N LEU A 533 12.74 -11.45 -2.87
CA LEU A 533 12.06 -12.68 -2.47
C LEU A 533 12.55 -13.20 -1.11
N MET A 534 13.87 -13.27 -0.89
CA MET A 534 14.45 -13.63 0.40
C MET A 534 14.03 -12.66 1.53
N TRP A 535 14.04 -11.35 1.27
CA TRP A 535 13.54 -10.35 2.21
C TRP A 535 12.08 -10.57 2.57
N ALA A 536 11.22 -10.85 1.59
CA ALA A 536 9.79 -11.06 1.83
C ALA A 536 9.52 -12.32 2.65
N TRP A 537 10.27 -13.40 2.43
CA TRP A 537 10.20 -14.61 3.25
C TRP A 537 10.75 -14.40 4.67
N LEU A 538 11.81 -13.59 4.84
CA LEU A 538 12.29 -13.18 6.16
C LEU A 538 11.22 -12.39 6.93
N ILE A 539 10.54 -11.44 6.27
CA ILE A 539 9.40 -10.71 6.86
C ILE A 539 8.26 -11.68 7.22
N ALA A 540 7.90 -12.61 6.34
CA ALA A 540 6.86 -13.61 6.61
C ALA A 540 7.22 -14.51 7.81
N PHE A 541 8.50 -14.85 7.99
CA PHE A 541 8.98 -15.58 9.16
C PHE A 541 8.86 -14.76 10.46
N LEU A 542 9.15 -13.46 10.42
CA LEU A 542 9.00 -12.55 11.58
C LEU A 542 7.54 -12.42 12.07
N PHE A 543 6.53 -12.77 11.28
CA PHE A 543 5.14 -12.86 11.75
C PHE A 543 4.88 -14.05 12.69
N VAL A 544 5.67 -15.13 12.61
CA VAL A 544 5.43 -16.35 13.37
C VAL A 544 5.62 -16.13 14.89
N PRO A 545 6.70 -15.49 15.38
CA PRO A 545 6.84 -15.17 16.80
C PRO A 545 5.72 -14.26 17.33
N GLU A 546 5.31 -13.23 16.58
CA GLU A 546 4.22 -12.34 17.01
C GLU A 546 2.88 -13.09 17.07
N GLY A 547 2.58 -13.94 16.08
CA GLY A 547 1.39 -14.78 16.06
C GLY A 547 1.35 -15.78 17.22
N ALA A 548 2.46 -16.48 17.46
CA ALA A 548 2.59 -17.42 18.58
C ALA A 548 2.45 -16.72 19.95
N ALA A 549 3.11 -15.57 20.13
CA ALA A 549 2.99 -14.77 21.34
C ALA A 549 1.53 -14.35 21.59
N ARG A 550 0.84 -13.83 20.57
CA ARG A 550 -0.59 -13.49 20.67
C ARG A 550 -1.43 -14.69 21.07
N TYR A 551 -1.25 -15.84 20.44
CA TYR A 551 -1.99 -17.07 20.76
C TYR A 551 -1.78 -17.55 22.21
N ILE A 552 -0.54 -17.50 22.72
CA ILE A 552 -0.19 -17.89 24.10
C ILE A 552 -0.74 -16.89 25.13
N PHE A 553 -0.67 -15.59 24.80
CA PHE A 553 -0.91 -14.50 25.75
C PHE A 553 -2.31 -13.88 25.71
N ASP A 554 -3.20 -14.25 24.79
CA ASP A 554 -4.56 -13.67 24.73
C ASP A 554 -5.49 -14.06 25.91
N ARG A 555 -5.10 -15.07 26.70
CA ARG A 555 -5.89 -15.50 27.88
C ARG A 555 -6.02 -14.37 28.92
N PRO A 556 -7.23 -14.07 29.45
CA PRO A 556 -7.46 -12.97 30.39
C PRO A 556 -6.58 -12.96 31.64
N LYS A 557 -6.08 -14.13 32.08
CA LYS A 557 -5.14 -14.28 33.20
C LYS A 557 -3.89 -13.40 33.05
N TRP A 558 -3.36 -13.27 31.83
CA TRP A 558 -2.15 -12.52 31.56
C TRP A 558 -2.36 -11.01 31.71
N ARG A 559 -3.53 -10.50 31.28
CA ARG A 559 -3.89 -9.08 31.37
C ARG A 559 -3.97 -8.56 32.80
N LYS A 560 -4.16 -9.44 33.80
CA LYS A 560 -4.15 -9.10 35.24
C LYS A 560 -2.74 -9.04 35.85
N TRP A 561 -1.71 -9.51 35.16
CA TRP A 561 -0.34 -9.54 35.69
C TRP A 561 0.34 -8.18 35.51
N ARG A 562 0.81 -7.57 36.61
CA ARG A 562 1.42 -6.22 36.61
C ARG A 562 2.56 -6.02 35.59
N TRP A 563 3.34 -7.07 35.31
CA TRP A 563 4.45 -7.01 34.36
C TRP A 563 4.04 -7.31 32.91
N PHE A 564 2.77 -7.65 32.64
CA PHE A 564 2.31 -7.99 31.30
C PHE A 564 2.48 -6.83 30.31
N ARG A 565 2.26 -5.58 30.75
CA ARG A 565 2.52 -4.39 29.94
C ARG A 565 4.01 -4.30 29.54
N LEU A 566 4.92 -4.63 30.44
CA LEU A 566 6.36 -4.63 30.17
C LEU A 566 6.76 -5.80 29.25
N LEU A 567 6.18 -6.99 29.42
CA LEU A 567 6.38 -8.12 28.52
C LEU A 567 5.91 -7.81 27.09
N CYS A 568 4.74 -7.19 26.94
CA CYS A 568 4.24 -6.73 25.64
C CYS A 568 5.14 -5.64 25.04
N ALA A 569 5.71 -4.75 25.86
CA ALA A 569 6.64 -3.74 25.40
C ALA A 569 8.00 -4.34 24.98
N PHE A 570 8.47 -5.38 25.66
CA PHE A 570 9.63 -6.17 25.26
C PHE A 570 9.40 -6.84 23.91
N GLY A 571 8.26 -7.52 23.71
CA GLY A 571 7.89 -8.09 22.42
C GLY A 571 7.80 -7.04 21.31
N GLY A 572 7.27 -5.85 21.61
CA GLY A 572 7.25 -4.73 20.66
C GLY A 572 8.64 -4.17 20.32
N GLY A 573 9.55 -4.10 21.30
CA GLY A 573 10.94 -3.73 21.08
C GLY A 573 11.68 -4.74 20.18
N VAL A 574 11.47 -6.04 20.42
CA VAL A 574 12.00 -7.12 19.56
C VAL A 574 11.42 -7.03 18.13
N ASN A 575 10.12 -6.74 17.99
CA ASN A 575 9.50 -6.53 16.67
C ASN A 575 10.09 -5.33 15.92
N ILE A 576 10.27 -4.18 16.59
CA ILE A 576 10.91 -2.98 15.99
C ILE A 576 12.33 -3.33 15.54
N PHE A 577 13.10 -4.00 16.40
CA PHE A 577 14.46 -4.43 16.09
C PHE A 577 14.51 -5.39 14.90
N GLY A 578 13.64 -6.41 14.86
CA GLY A 578 13.54 -7.36 13.75
C GLY A 578 13.13 -6.71 12.43
N MET A 579 12.17 -5.77 12.47
CA MET A 579 11.80 -4.96 11.30
C MET A 579 12.95 -4.09 10.80
N MET A 580 13.70 -3.44 11.70
CA MET A 580 14.86 -2.64 11.31
C MET A 580 15.94 -3.51 10.69
N ALA A 581 16.31 -4.63 11.32
CA ALA A 581 17.31 -5.56 10.81
C ALA A 581 16.93 -6.11 9.42
N ALA A 582 15.71 -6.62 9.25
CA ALA A 582 15.26 -7.19 7.98
C ALA A 582 15.28 -6.17 6.83
N ASN A 583 14.83 -4.93 7.07
CA ASN A 583 14.82 -3.90 6.03
C ASN A 583 16.21 -3.30 5.77
N LEU A 584 17.09 -3.23 6.78
CA LEU A 584 18.49 -2.84 6.59
C LEU A 584 19.21 -3.84 5.68
N VAL A 585 19.02 -5.13 5.92
CA VAL A 585 19.52 -6.22 5.07
C VAL A 585 18.96 -6.15 3.65
N GLY A 586 17.63 -5.96 3.51
CA GLY A 586 16.96 -5.94 2.21
C GLY A 586 17.38 -4.78 1.30
N PHE A 587 17.50 -3.56 1.87
CA PHE A 587 17.57 -2.32 1.08
C PHE A 587 18.86 -1.49 1.25
N ALA A 588 19.63 -1.65 2.33
CA ALA A 588 20.79 -0.80 2.62
C ALA A 588 22.13 -1.54 2.55
N VAL A 589 22.24 -2.68 3.24
CA VAL A 589 23.51 -3.38 3.49
C VAL A 589 23.72 -4.58 2.55
N GLY A 590 22.65 -5.26 2.14
CA GLY A 590 22.73 -6.51 1.38
C GLY A 590 23.30 -7.67 2.20
N VAL A 591 23.48 -8.83 1.57
CA VAL A 591 23.95 -10.05 2.27
C VAL A 591 25.44 -9.99 2.59
N ASP A 592 26.25 -9.35 1.74
CA ASP A 592 27.71 -9.30 1.91
C ASP A 592 28.12 -8.30 3.00
N GLY A 593 27.46 -7.15 3.10
CA GLY A 593 27.66 -6.22 4.22
C GLY A 593 27.29 -6.81 5.59
N ILE A 594 26.38 -7.81 5.66
CA ILE A 594 26.16 -8.56 6.92
C ILE A 594 27.42 -9.32 7.31
N LYS A 595 28.13 -9.94 6.36
CA LYS A 595 29.35 -10.71 6.66
C LYS A 595 30.40 -9.80 7.29
N GLU A 596 30.60 -8.61 6.71
CA GLU A 596 31.48 -7.57 7.23
C GLU A 596 31.05 -7.11 8.63
N MET A 597 29.79 -6.70 8.79
CA MET A 597 29.21 -6.25 10.07
C MET A 597 29.11 -7.35 11.13
N SER A 598 29.09 -8.64 10.77
CA SER A 598 28.87 -9.75 11.71
C SER A 598 29.92 -9.79 12.82
N SER A 599 31.16 -9.46 12.48
CA SER A 599 32.29 -9.33 13.41
C SER A 599 32.03 -8.28 14.49
N GLN A 600 31.46 -7.14 14.11
CA GLN A 600 31.11 -6.07 15.04
C GLN A 600 29.87 -6.42 15.87
N ILE A 601 28.84 -7.01 15.25
CA ILE A 601 27.58 -7.41 15.91
C ILE A 601 27.84 -8.43 17.03
N LEU A 602 28.72 -9.39 16.79
CA LEU A 602 29.07 -10.46 17.73
C LEU A 602 30.13 -10.04 18.77
N SER A 603 30.71 -8.84 18.64
CA SER A 603 31.62 -8.31 19.65
C SER A 603 30.90 -7.96 20.96
N TRP A 604 31.61 -7.98 22.09
CA TRP A 604 31.04 -7.60 23.39
C TRP A 604 30.45 -6.18 23.39
N THR A 605 31.10 -5.22 22.73
CA THR A 605 30.61 -3.86 22.57
C THR A 605 29.38 -3.80 21.67
N GLY A 606 29.33 -4.61 20.61
CA GLY A 606 28.14 -4.77 19.76
C GLY A 606 26.93 -5.31 20.53
N ILE A 607 27.11 -6.40 21.28
CA ILE A 607 26.06 -7.01 22.11
C ILE A 607 25.54 -6.03 23.17
N LEU A 608 26.42 -5.32 23.88
CA LEU A 608 26.01 -4.31 24.86
C LEU A 608 25.25 -3.15 24.21
N THR A 609 25.68 -2.70 23.03
CA THR A 609 24.99 -1.67 22.24
C THR A 609 23.59 -2.13 21.82
N LEU A 610 23.46 -3.37 21.37
CA LEU A 610 22.18 -3.98 20.99
C LEU A 610 21.20 -4.10 22.16
N LEU A 611 21.70 -4.50 23.34
CA LEU A 611 20.88 -4.55 24.56
C LEU A 611 20.40 -3.15 24.98
N LEU A 612 21.26 -2.13 24.89
CA LEU A 612 20.88 -0.74 25.17
C LEU A 612 19.82 -0.22 24.19
N ILE A 613 19.99 -0.48 22.88
CA ILE A 613 19.00 -0.13 21.84
C ILE A 613 17.67 -0.84 22.09
N LEU A 614 17.69 -2.12 22.49
CA LEU A 614 16.48 -2.85 22.84
C LEU A 614 15.75 -2.19 24.03
N VAL A 615 16.46 -1.79 25.09
CA VAL A 615 15.87 -1.03 26.21
C VAL A 615 15.22 0.26 25.74
N VAL A 616 15.87 1.02 24.84
CA VAL A 616 15.28 2.23 24.23
C VAL A 616 13.99 1.89 23.46
N PHE A 617 13.95 0.82 22.68
CA PHE A 617 12.73 0.41 21.97
C PHE A 617 11.63 -0.13 22.89
N VAL A 618 11.95 -0.72 24.04
CA VAL A 618 10.96 -1.08 25.07
C VAL A 618 10.35 0.17 25.69
N ILE A 619 11.16 1.16 26.08
CA ILE A 619 10.68 2.45 26.61
C ILE A 619 9.80 3.15 25.56
N HIS A 620 10.26 3.23 24.31
CA HIS A 620 9.50 3.81 23.21
C HIS A 620 8.17 3.09 22.95
N THR A 621 8.16 1.75 23.04
CA THR A 621 6.93 0.96 22.94
C THR A 621 5.96 1.24 24.09
N LEU A 622 6.46 1.42 25.32
CA LEU A 622 5.62 1.84 26.46
C LEU A 622 4.96 3.19 26.18
N THR A 623 5.69 4.17 25.64
CA THR A 623 5.15 5.47 25.20
C THR A 623 4.10 5.31 24.10
N MET A 624 4.32 4.42 23.11
CA MET A 624 3.30 4.13 22.09
C MET A 624 2.02 3.53 22.69
N PHE A 625 2.10 2.75 23.77
CA PHE A 625 0.91 2.23 24.44
C PHE A 625 0.08 3.34 25.10
N ASP A 626 0.72 4.34 25.74
CA ASP A 626 0.00 5.48 26.31
C ASP A 626 -0.62 6.36 25.23
N VAL A 627 0.10 6.60 24.12
CA VAL A 627 -0.44 7.31 22.94
C VAL A 627 -1.66 6.58 22.36
N ARG A 628 -1.62 5.24 22.24
CA ARG A 628 -2.77 4.44 21.79
C ARG A 628 -3.94 4.50 22.78
N GLY A 629 -3.66 4.51 24.08
CA GLY A 629 -4.68 4.70 25.12
C GLY A 629 -5.40 6.05 25.00
N ALA A 630 -4.64 7.13 24.81
CA ALA A 630 -5.17 8.47 24.61
C ALA A 630 -5.96 8.61 23.28
N GLU A 631 -5.47 8.04 22.19
CA GLU A 631 -6.20 7.95 20.90
C GLU A 631 -7.55 7.25 21.09
N TYR A 632 -7.55 6.08 21.73
CA TYR A 632 -8.78 5.29 21.98
C TYR A 632 -9.77 6.02 22.88
N TYR A 633 -9.30 6.63 23.98
CA TYR A 633 -10.15 7.41 24.88
C TYR A 633 -10.82 8.59 24.15
N LYS A 634 -10.08 9.29 23.29
CA LYS A 634 -10.61 10.40 22.49
C LYS A 634 -11.66 9.93 21.48
N GLU A 635 -11.46 8.79 20.82
CA GLU A 635 -12.45 8.20 19.91
C GLU A 635 -13.71 7.74 20.66
N TYR A 636 -13.54 7.08 21.81
CA TYR A 636 -14.65 6.67 22.68
C TYR A 636 -15.50 7.86 23.12
N MET A 637 -14.89 8.92 23.65
CA MET A 637 -15.59 10.15 24.05
C MET A 637 -16.29 10.81 22.86
N SER A 638 -15.64 10.90 21.69
CA SER A 638 -16.25 11.47 20.49
C SER A 638 -17.46 10.68 19.98
N ASN A 639 -17.53 9.37 20.23
CA ASN A 639 -18.67 8.54 19.85
C ASN A 639 -19.80 8.69 20.87
N GLN A 640 -19.49 8.76 22.17
CA GLN A 640 -20.49 9.04 23.21
C GLN A 640 -21.18 10.40 23.00
N THR A 641 -20.43 11.47 22.69
CA THR A 641 -21.02 12.80 22.41
C THR A 641 -21.97 12.83 21.21
N LYS A 642 -21.86 11.87 20.28
CA LYS A 642 -22.78 11.73 19.13
C LYS A 642 -24.04 10.93 19.44
N LEU A 643 -24.04 10.15 20.52
CA LEU A 643 -25.17 9.32 20.97
C LEU A 643 -26.07 10.06 21.96
N SER A 644 -25.54 11.04 22.70
CA SER A 644 -26.34 11.91 23.56
C SER A 644 -27.18 12.89 22.73
N PRO A 645 -28.50 13.01 22.96
CA PRO A 645 -29.30 14.07 22.35
C PRO A 645 -28.81 15.44 22.84
N PRO A 646 -28.92 16.51 22.04
CA PRO A 646 -28.58 17.86 22.49
C PRO A 646 -29.51 18.25 23.65
N LEU A 647 -28.92 18.49 24.81
CA LEU A 647 -29.62 19.12 25.94
C LEU A 647 -30.19 20.47 25.46
N GLN A 648 -31.51 20.57 25.36
CA GLN A 648 -32.13 21.87 25.16
C GLN A 648 -31.78 22.76 26.36
N PRO A 649 -31.38 24.03 26.13
CA PRO A 649 -31.09 24.95 27.22
C PRO A 649 -32.40 25.30 27.93
N SER A 650 -32.71 24.58 29.01
CA SER A 650 -33.82 24.92 29.89
C SER A 650 -33.54 26.24 30.59
N ILE A 651 -34.12 27.34 30.09
CA ILE A 651 -34.05 28.65 30.73
C ILE A 651 -34.89 28.61 32.01
N HIS A 652 -34.25 28.23 33.11
CA HIS A 652 -34.73 28.50 34.45
C HIS A 652 -33.64 29.20 35.27
N MET A 653 -33.54 30.52 35.07
CA MET A 653 -33.17 31.40 36.16
C MET A 653 -34.18 31.20 37.29
N ARG A 654 -33.75 30.58 38.39
CA ARG A 654 -34.36 30.80 39.71
C ARG A 654 -33.39 31.58 40.57
N THR A 655 -33.66 32.87 40.66
CA THR A 655 -33.22 33.72 41.76
C THR A 655 -33.67 33.11 43.09
N LEU A 656 -32.74 32.86 44.01
CA LEU A 656 -33.05 32.67 45.42
C LEU A 656 -32.12 33.56 46.24
N SER A 657 -32.73 34.57 46.85
CA SER A 657 -32.10 35.51 47.77
C SER A 657 -32.05 34.94 49.18
N THR A 658 -30.84 34.95 49.75
CA THR A 658 -30.54 35.18 51.19
C THR A 658 -31.64 34.94 52.24
N SER A 659 -31.42 33.95 53.11
CA SER A 659 -31.43 34.17 54.57
C SER A 659 -30.49 33.18 55.28
N GLN A 660 -29.80 33.66 56.32
CA GLN A 660 -29.20 32.84 57.39
C GLN A 660 -30.34 32.51 58.40
N THR A 661 -30.32 31.48 59.24
CA THR A 661 -29.31 31.10 60.25
C THR A 661 -29.44 29.63 60.73
N HIS A 662 -28.35 29.08 61.30
CA HIS A 662 -28.29 27.89 62.17
C HIS A 662 -28.90 28.14 63.59
N PRO A 663 -28.93 27.17 64.52
CA PRO A 663 -29.01 25.69 64.43
C PRO A 663 -30.10 25.07 65.36
N ASP A 664 -30.29 23.74 65.32
CA ASP A 664 -30.20 22.79 66.46
C ASP A 664 -31.09 21.53 66.33
N LEU A 665 -30.59 20.46 66.97
CA LEU A 665 -31.24 19.32 67.66
C LEU A 665 -32.78 19.20 67.55
N ASP A 666 -33.41 18.02 67.41
CA ASP A 666 -33.14 16.76 68.12
C ASP A 666 -33.94 15.56 67.50
N SER A 667 -33.71 14.35 68.05
CA SER A 667 -34.50 13.10 68.08
C SER A 667 -35.81 12.88 67.27
N GLY A 668 -36.07 11.61 66.90
CA GLY A 668 -37.44 11.10 66.75
C GLY A 668 -37.77 10.23 65.52
N HIS A 669 -37.48 8.92 65.61
CA HIS A 669 -38.26 7.87 64.92
C HIS A 669 -39.63 7.69 65.64
N PRO A 670 -40.59 6.90 65.14
CA PRO A 670 -41.00 6.63 63.74
C PRO A 670 -42.55 6.76 63.57
N ASP A 671 -43.09 6.29 62.42
CA ASP A 671 -44.49 5.79 62.26
C ASP A 671 -45.65 6.83 62.46
N ASP A 672 -46.86 6.71 61.89
CA ASP A 672 -47.38 5.87 60.81
C ASP A 672 -48.65 6.51 60.17
N ASN A 673 -49.09 5.94 59.06
CA ASN A 673 -50.50 5.80 58.65
C ASN A 673 -51.41 7.00 58.26
N ASN A 674 -52.10 6.77 57.14
CA ASN A 674 -53.51 7.11 56.84
C ASN A 674 -53.87 8.59 56.54
N SER A 675 -54.82 8.88 55.63
CA SER A 675 -55.81 8.00 54.97
C SER A 675 -56.39 8.63 53.69
N GLN A 676 -56.76 7.77 52.72
CA GLN A 676 -57.95 7.90 51.83
C GLN A 676 -57.97 9.08 50.81
N GLN A 677 -58.54 8.99 49.61
CA GLN A 677 -59.60 8.06 49.14
C GLN A 677 -59.61 7.93 47.59
N ASN A 678 -60.20 6.83 47.11
CA ASN A 678 -60.84 6.66 45.79
C ASN A 678 -60.02 6.75 44.49
N ALA A 679 -59.31 5.64 44.26
CA ALA A 679 -59.42 4.80 43.06
C ALA A 679 -60.37 5.23 41.91
N ASN A 680 -59.87 5.05 40.68
CA ASN A 680 -60.64 4.32 39.66
C ASN A 680 -59.76 3.26 38.97
N GLN A 681 -60.34 2.06 38.79
CA GLN A 681 -59.81 0.85 38.16
C GLN A 681 -59.52 1.07 36.64
N GLN A 682 -58.82 0.26 35.83
CA GLN A 682 -57.91 -0.92 35.90
C GLN A 682 -57.24 -1.03 34.48
N VAL A 683 -56.39 -2.00 34.05
CA VAL A 683 -55.99 -3.34 34.55
C VAL A 683 -54.44 -3.52 34.45
N ASN A 684 -53.95 -4.43 35.30
CA ASN A 684 -52.63 -5.08 35.40
C ASN A 684 -52.18 -5.88 34.14
N GLY A 685 -50.91 -6.35 34.02
CA GLY A 685 -49.74 -6.21 34.89
C GLY A 685 -48.67 -7.30 34.68
N VAL A 686 -47.83 -7.54 35.72
CA VAL A 686 -46.79 -8.59 35.89
C VAL A 686 -45.34 -8.27 35.43
N LEU A 687 -44.68 -7.42 36.23
CA LEU A 687 -43.49 -7.73 37.06
C LEU A 687 -42.46 -8.79 36.63
N SER A 688 -41.20 -8.35 36.49
CA SER A 688 -39.96 -8.80 37.19
C SER A 688 -38.73 -8.40 36.35
N GLY A 689 -37.51 -8.18 36.87
CA GLY A 689 -37.02 -8.12 38.24
C GLY A 689 -35.47 -8.13 38.23
N ASN A 690 -34.83 -7.30 39.08
CA ASN A 690 -33.40 -7.30 39.44
C ASN A 690 -32.29 -7.21 38.37
N THR A 691 -31.59 -6.07 38.43
CA THR A 691 -30.14 -5.97 38.71
C THR A 691 -29.24 -7.18 38.41
N SER A 692 -28.28 -6.99 37.49
CA SER A 692 -26.95 -7.60 37.63
C SER A 692 -25.83 -6.77 36.99
N ASN A 693 -24.66 -6.86 37.61
CA ASN A 693 -23.43 -6.13 37.33
C ASN A 693 -22.95 -6.23 35.87
N ASN A 694 -22.48 -5.10 35.31
CA ASN A 694 -21.56 -5.10 34.16
C ASN A 694 -20.16 -4.64 34.60
N ASN A 695 -19.17 -5.51 34.39
CA ASN A 695 -17.73 -5.26 34.43
C ASN A 695 -17.17 -5.30 33.00
#